data_AF-A0A817EN14-F1
#
_entry.id   AF-A0A817EN14-F1
#
_cell.length_a   1.000
_cell.length_b   1.000
_cell.length_c   1.000
_cell.angle_alpha   90.00
_cell.angle_beta   90.00
_cell.angle_gamma   90.00
#
_symmetry.space_group_name_H-M   'P 1'
#
loop_
_entity.id
_entity.type
_entity.pdbx_description
1 polymer ?
#
loop_
_entity_poly.entity_id
_entity_poly.type
_entity_poly.pdbx_seq_one_letter_code
_entity_poly.pdbx_strand_id
1 'polypeptide(L)'
;MMNRVISKFSQVDNVPQSTKTETVKITAVQEEKDDHEWDYPLEFVFSLISNSVGLGNVWRFPYLAAKNGGGAFLIPYFILYFLIGAPIYYLELALGQFSSRGPATAFILAKGWQGVGFAMIINSVLCMLYYNVIISWALFYLIASFRKNLLWKNCENWWNDERCFVPGIDSSPFTVNGTIYNCSESQFINKTEYLCEQIDEKDRVTATEQFFFQLLLNKSKRFEDFGIPRLYPALSLLIAWIIVGACIIRGIKSSGKVAYFTAIFPYIVLLLLIIQSSLLNGAVQGIKYYVIPQWEIVANFEAKTNKELATHIVEKELIDILFAIKEVKDDRLVNEKQFTFNSQWSKSVQPKNRLIIFLILFVIIISLTITTITFAVLWNRSKSHSNNEYAVAKGTIDFPIRLPDDGKYIQWTFLQLNDVYEMLPLDQGRKGGLARVARVRQLLLEENRQTYTILSGDFVSPSALSQSKINGTTINGRQMIASLNTLGIDFVTFGNHEFDLNETELIARINESKFSWISSNVFKSGTDLPFSSTSRYKILSIDKIRILLIGLAIDINKSYIRIINQTSLIPFVQQFLKSISNIKYDVLVALTHLDLEIDKQLAENIPQIDLILGGHEHENYFLLRGSEYIPITKADANAFTVYIHRCAFNLNTKRLRVYRTLTQITSELEDEQKTAEIVNYWYNSGIKGFEQIGFQPNKTVSCLPSSIVLDGRSTSVRNFPTLLTDIACQSILYSASMNGTIIGVFNTGSIRVDDVLRGTITQYDILRIFPFQDNIFSLSVPGSYLANVLSRGISMKGSGTFLAFCGIETLDQGKTWLLNGIDISKTDLNYSVATITYLKDAEFLNPSVTIWWEFNITQTQGLINYLQTKYPPC
;
A
#
# COMPACT_ATOMS: atom_id res chain seq x y z
N MET A 1 -28.56 13.77 -24.61
CA MET A 1 -29.15 14.36 -23.38
C MET A 1 -28.13 15.29 -22.69
N MET A 2 -27.46 16.15 -23.49
CA MET A 2 -26.33 17.00 -23.08
C MET A 2 -26.43 18.38 -23.75
N ASN A 3 -27.67 18.88 -23.91
CA ASN A 3 -27.99 20.19 -24.51
C ASN A 3 -29.10 20.95 -23.72
N ARG A 4 -29.26 20.69 -22.42
CA ARG A 4 -30.38 21.25 -21.63
C ARG A 4 -30.00 22.03 -20.36
N VAL A 5 -28.75 22.50 -20.23
CA VAL A 5 -28.31 23.30 -19.07
C VAL A 5 -27.66 24.65 -19.45
N ILE A 6 -27.47 24.97 -20.74
CA ILE A 6 -26.83 26.24 -21.16
C ILE A 6 -27.83 27.38 -21.46
N SER A 7 -29.15 27.19 -21.33
CA SER A 7 -30.13 28.22 -21.78
C SER A 7 -30.95 28.91 -20.68
N LYS A 8 -30.46 29.04 -19.45
CA LYS A 8 -31.17 29.82 -18.41
C LYS A 8 -30.24 30.66 -17.55
N PHE A 9 -29.56 31.64 -18.15
CA PHE A 9 -29.14 32.89 -17.48
C PHE A 9 -28.86 33.95 -18.54
N SER A 10 -29.92 34.45 -19.19
CA SER A 10 -29.88 35.72 -19.93
C SER A 10 -31.26 36.35 -19.86
N GLN A 11 -31.55 37.04 -18.77
CA GLN A 11 -32.58 38.08 -18.69
C GLN A 11 -32.56 38.69 -17.28
N VAL A 12 -31.76 39.74 -17.11
CA VAL A 12 -32.08 40.87 -16.23
C VAL A 12 -31.53 42.12 -16.92
N ASP A 13 -32.40 42.82 -17.64
CA ASP A 13 -32.17 44.19 -18.07
C ASP A 13 -32.65 45.17 -16.99
N ASN A 14 -32.00 46.34 -16.97
CA ASN A 14 -32.29 47.60 -16.28
C ASN A 14 -31.51 47.90 -14.99
N VAL A 15 -30.56 48.84 -15.10
CA VAL A 15 -30.37 50.07 -14.28
C VAL A 15 -29.20 50.89 -14.90
N PRO A 16 -29.22 52.24 -14.89
CA PRO A 16 -28.70 53.08 -15.97
C PRO A 16 -27.23 53.50 -15.85
N GLN A 17 -26.66 53.86 -17.01
CA GLN A 17 -25.35 54.46 -17.20
C GLN A 17 -25.25 55.90 -16.65
N SER A 18 -24.32 56.14 -15.74
CA SER A 18 -23.39 57.29 -15.70
C SER A 18 -22.43 57.01 -14.52
N THR A 19 -21.11 56.99 -14.64
CA THR A 19 -20.24 58.13 -14.94
C THR A 19 -18.80 57.66 -15.16
N LYS A 20 -18.14 58.24 -16.18
CA LYS A 20 -16.70 58.50 -16.35
C LYS A 20 -15.71 57.35 -16.02
N THR A 21 -15.31 56.67 -17.09
CA THR A 21 -14.13 55.81 -17.19
C THR A 21 -12.85 56.63 -17.10
N GLU A 22 -12.14 56.56 -15.97
CA GLU A 22 -10.69 56.71 -15.97
C GLU A 22 -10.08 55.43 -16.55
N THR A 23 -9.28 55.59 -17.59
CA THR A 23 -8.56 54.50 -18.26
C THR A 23 -7.38 54.09 -17.38
N VAL A 24 -7.64 53.22 -16.40
CA VAL A 24 -6.58 52.39 -15.84
C VAL A 24 -6.23 51.36 -16.91
N LYS A 25 -5.03 51.46 -17.48
CA LYS A 25 -4.44 50.38 -18.26
C LYS A 25 -4.32 49.16 -17.35
N ILE A 26 -5.31 48.28 -17.40
CA ILE A 26 -5.15 46.89 -16.99
C ILE A 26 -4.21 46.30 -18.06
N THR A 27 -2.93 46.24 -17.74
CA THR A 27 -2.06 45.23 -18.35
C THR A 27 -2.78 43.91 -18.17
N ALA A 28 -3.21 43.31 -19.29
CA ALA A 28 -3.66 41.93 -19.30
C ALA A 28 -2.58 41.12 -18.58
N VAL A 29 -2.91 40.60 -17.40
CA VAL A 29 -2.18 39.47 -16.85
C VAL A 29 -2.34 38.40 -17.92
N GLN A 30 -1.26 38.12 -18.66
CA GLN A 30 -1.21 36.92 -19.48
C GLN A 30 -1.54 35.78 -18.53
N GLU A 31 -2.61 35.04 -18.80
CA GLU A 31 -2.81 33.73 -18.20
C GLU A 31 -1.52 32.95 -18.46
N GLU A 32 -0.71 32.74 -17.42
CA GLU A 32 0.40 31.80 -17.50
C GLU A 32 -0.22 30.44 -17.76
N LYS A 33 -0.02 29.95 -18.98
CA LYS A 33 -0.49 28.64 -19.42
C LYS A 33 0.18 27.59 -18.52
N ASP A 34 -0.64 26.91 -17.73
CA ASP A 34 -0.19 25.97 -16.70
C ASP A 34 0.75 24.91 -17.32
N ASP A 35 1.89 24.63 -16.66
CA ASP A 35 2.99 23.81 -17.22
C ASP A 35 2.60 22.33 -17.44
N HIS A 36 1.37 21.96 -17.07
CA HIS A 36 0.83 20.60 -17.02
C HIS A 36 -0.21 20.27 -18.10
N GLU A 37 -0.51 21.20 -19.00
CA GLU A 37 -1.44 20.98 -20.11
C GLU A 37 -0.71 20.63 -21.43
N TRP A 38 -1.41 19.90 -22.33
CA TRP A 38 -0.91 19.67 -23.68
C TRP A 38 -0.94 20.99 -24.46
N ASP A 39 0.08 21.24 -25.29
CA ASP A 39 0.15 22.49 -26.06
C ASP A 39 -1.02 22.55 -27.07
N TYR A 40 -1.41 21.38 -27.60
CA TYR A 40 -2.53 21.19 -28.52
C TYR A 40 -3.33 19.91 -28.20
N PRO A 41 -4.67 19.91 -28.37
CA PRO A 41 -5.50 18.72 -28.16
C PRO A 41 -5.11 17.50 -29.01
N LEU A 42 -4.48 17.72 -30.16
CA LEU A 42 -3.98 16.64 -31.02
C LEU A 42 -2.83 15.86 -30.37
N GLU A 43 -2.01 16.48 -29.52
CA GLU A 43 -0.92 15.78 -28.82
C GLU A 43 -1.45 14.68 -27.90
N PHE A 44 -2.58 14.95 -27.25
CA PHE A 44 -3.29 13.96 -26.44
C PHE A 44 -3.80 12.80 -27.31
N VAL A 45 -4.45 13.10 -28.44
CA VAL A 45 -4.98 12.07 -29.36
C VAL A 45 -3.85 11.20 -29.93
N PHE A 46 -2.74 11.81 -30.37
CA PHE A 46 -1.60 11.05 -30.88
C PHE A 46 -0.90 10.23 -29.80
N SER A 47 -0.86 10.70 -28.56
CA SER A 47 -0.38 9.92 -27.43
C SER A 47 -1.26 8.68 -27.18
N LEU A 48 -2.59 8.81 -27.29
CA LEU A 48 -3.51 7.67 -27.20
C LEU A 48 -3.33 6.67 -28.34
N ILE A 49 -3.15 7.15 -29.57
CA ILE A 49 -2.87 6.29 -30.74
C ILE A 49 -1.56 5.55 -30.52
N SER A 50 -0.51 6.25 -30.11
CA SER A 50 0.80 5.64 -29.86
C SER A 50 0.77 4.65 -28.70
N ASN A 51 -0.03 4.92 -27.66
CA ASN A 51 -0.27 3.96 -26.58
C ASN A 51 -1.07 2.76 -27.05
N SER A 52 -1.97 2.91 -28.03
CA SER A 52 -2.88 1.85 -28.52
C SER A 52 -2.24 0.95 -29.60
N VAL A 53 -1.28 1.48 -30.35
CA VAL A 53 -0.60 0.78 -31.44
C VAL A 53 0.73 0.24 -30.93
N GLY A 54 0.65 -0.88 -30.21
CA GLY A 54 1.84 -1.60 -29.74
C GLY A 54 2.39 -2.51 -30.82
N LEU A 55 3.70 -2.66 -30.86
CA LEU A 55 4.40 -3.52 -31.79
C LEU A 55 3.99 -5.00 -31.70
N GLY A 56 3.63 -5.47 -30.51
CA GLY A 56 3.05 -6.79 -30.28
C GLY A 56 1.79 -7.03 -31.11
N ASN A 57 0.94 -6.02 -31.31
CA ASN A 57 -0.29 -6.14 -32.10
C ASN A 57 -0.02 -6.27 -33.61
N VAL A 58 1.14 -5.81 -34.09
CA VAL A 58 1.48 -5.83 -35.51
C VAL A 58 1.86 -7.24 -35.99
N TRP A 59 2.57 -8.02 -35.17
CA TRP A 59 3.02 -9.36 -35.56
C TRP A 59 2.29 -10.50 -34.83
N ARG A 60 1.94 -10.32 -33.55
CA ARG A 60 1.41 -11.39 -32.71
C ARG A 60 -0.04 -11.66 -33.02
N PHE A 61 -0.81 -10.59 -33.26
CA PHE A 61 -2.23 -10.72 -33.59
C PHE A 61 -2.43 -11.50 -34.91
N PRO A 62 -1.74 -11.16 -36.03
CA PRO A 62 -1.85 -11.96 -37.23
C PRO A 62 -1.41 -13.42 -37.04
N TYR A 63 -0.36 -13.65 -36.25
CA TYR A 63 0.10 -15.01 -35.94
C TYR A 63 -0.94 -15.81 -35.12
N LEU A 64 -1.49 -15.22 -34.06
CA LEU A 64 -2.50 -15.87 -33.20
C LEU A 64 -3.80 -16.11 -33.95
N ALA A 65 -4.26 -15.14 -34.75
CA ALA A 65 -5.44 -15.32 -35.57
C ALA A 65 -5.23 -16.45 -36.58
N ALA A 66 -4.08 -16.49 -37.28
CA ALA A 66 -3.76 -17.58 -38.19
C ALA A 66 -3.71 -18.95 -37.48
N LYS A 67 -3.06 -19.04 -36.31
CA LYS A 67 -2.94 -20.29 -35.53
C LYS A 67 -4.29 -20.80 -35.02
N ASN A 68 -5.21 -19.91 -34.69
CA ASN A 68 -6.48 -20.24 -34.03
C ASN A 68 -7.69 -20.19 -34.97
N GLY A 69 -7.50 -20.49 -36.27
CA GLY A 69 -8.61 -20.66 -37.22
C GLY A 69 -8.87 -19.46 -38.15
N GLY A 70 -7.92 -18.55 -38.28
CA GLY A 70 -7.93 -17.43 -39.21
C GLY A 70 -9.12 -16.51 -38.99
N GLY A 71 -9.94 -16.33 -40.04
CA GLY A 71 -11.14 -15.49 -39.98
C GLY A 71 -12.16 -15.92 -38.92
N ALA A 72 -12.19 -17.20 -38.52
CA ALA A 72 -13.09 -17.69 -37.48
C ALA A 72 -12.72 -17.15 -36.09
N PHE A 73 -11.43 -16.92 -35.82
CA PHE A 73 -10.94 -16.30 -34.58
C PHE A 73 -11.35 -14.84 -34.44
N LEU A 74 -11.48 -14.12 -35.56
CA LEU A 74 -11.82 -12.70 -35.56
C LEU A 74 -13.22 -12.43 -34.99
N ILE A 75 -14.15 -13.37 -35.12
CA ILE A 75 -15.53 -13.22 -34.65
C ILE A 75 -15.61 -13.12 -33.11
N PRO A 76 -15.16 -14.12 -32.32
CA PRO A 76 -15.16 -14.01 -30.87
C PRO A 76 -14.22 -12.90 -30.38
N TYR A 77 -13.14 -12.61 -31.10
CA TYR A 77 -12.27 -11.46 -30.83
C TYR A 77 -13.04 -10.14 -30.91
N PHE A 78 -13.79 -9.87 -31.99
CA PHE A 78 -14.56 -8.63 -32.12
C PHE A 78 -15.72 -8.57 -31.12
N ILE A 79 -16.38 -9.69 -30.82
CA ILE A 79 -17.43 -9.75 -29.80
C ILE A 79 -16.87 -9.30 -28.44
N LEU A 80 -15.78 -9.93 -27.99
CA LEU A 80 -15.16 -9.59 -26.72
C LEU A 80 -14.54 -8.18 -26.75
N TYR A 81 -13.98 -7.74 -27.88
CA TYR A 81 -13.48 -6.36 -28.05
C TYR A 81 -14.61 -5.34 -27.82
N PHE A 82 -15.78 -5.51 -28.44
CA PHE A 82 -16.88 -4.56 -28.27
C PHE A 82 -17.59 -4.69 -26.91
N LEU A 83 -17.64 -5.88 -26.32
CA LEU A 83 -18.32 -6.11 -25.04
C LEU A 83 -17.47 -5.79 -23.82
N ILE A 84 -16.15 -5.93 -23.93
CA ILE A 84 -15.23 -5.85 -22.78
C ILE A 84 -14.12 -4.83 -23.04
N GLY A 85 -13.37 -4.98 -24.13
CA GLY A 85 -12.21 -4.13 -24.42
C GLY A 85 -12.56 -2.63 -24.59
N ALA A 86 -13.47 -2.32 -25.50
CA ALA A 86 -13.88 -0.94 -25.79
C ALA A 86 -14.56 -0.25 -24.59
N PRO A 87 -15.48 -0.91 -23.84
CA PRO A 87 -16.03 -0.34 -22.60
C PRO A 87 -14.98 -0.07 -21.52
N ILE A 88 -14.02 -0.97 -21.29
CA ILE A 88 -12.94 -0.76 -20.29
C ILE A 88 -12.03 0.39 -20.72
N TYR A 89 -11.63 0.43 -22.00
CA TYR A 89 -10.81 1.52 -22.53
C TYR A 89 -11.53 2.88 -22.42
N TYR A 90 -12.82 2.93 -22.74
CA TYR A 90 -13.62 4.14 -22.56
C TYR A 90 -13.76 4.54 -21.09
N LEU A 91 -13.99 3.57 -20.19
CA LEU A 91 -14.05 3.80 -18.75
C LEU A 91 -12.75 4.40 -18.22
N GLU A 92 -11.60 3.89 -18.64
CA GLU A 92 -10.29 4.40 -18.24
C GLU A 92 -10.07 5.84 -18.71
N LEU A 93 -10.40 6.15 -19.98
CA LEU A 93 -10.33 7.51 -20.52
C LEU A 93 -11.29 8.46 -19.80
N ALA A 94 -12.54 8.05 -19.60
CA ALA A 94 -13.55 8.85 -18.93
C ALA A 94 -13.17 9.12 -17.47
N LEU A 95 -12.67 8.10 -16.75
CA LEU A 95 -12.21 8.23 -15.37
C LEU A 95 -10.97 9.13 -15.28
N GLY A 96 -10.02 8.99 -16.21
CA GLY A 96 -8.83 9.85 -16.28
C GLY A 96 -9.16 11.31 -16.57
N GLN A 97 -10.07 11.58 -17.52
CA GLN A 97 -10.52 12.93 -17.85
C GLN A 97 -11.38 13.55 -16.73
N PHE A 98 -12.30 12.78 -16.16
CA PHE A 98 -13.16 13.24 -15.06
C PHE A 98 -12.38 13.54 -13.80
N SER A 99 -11.47 12.65 -13.41
CA SER A 99 -10.69 12.80 -12.17
C SER A 99 -9.51 13.74 -12.33
N SER A 100 -9.00 13.94 -13.56
CA SER A 100 -7.76 14.69 -13.84
C SER A 100 -6.58 14.25 -12.96
N ARG A 101 -6.57 12.97 -12.58
CA ARG A 101 -5.67 12.37 -11.58
C ARG A 101 -4.98 11.13 -12.15
N GLY A 102 -3.86 10.75 -11.54
CA GLY A 102 -3.14 9.52 -11.88
C GLY A 102 -3.88 8.25 -11.44
N PRO A 103 -3.53 7.06 -11.97
CA PRO A 103 -4.24 5.81 -11.69
C PRO A 103 -4.38 5.46 -10.19
N ALA A 104 -3.37 5.71 -9.36
CA ALA A 104 -3.44 5.48 -7.90
C ALA A 104 -4.54 6.28 -7.21
N THR A 105 -4.87 7.47 -7.72
CA THR A 105 -5.81 8.40 -7.10
C THR A 105 -7.13 8.51 -7.87
N ALA A 106 -7.21 7.91 -9.06
CA ALA A 106 -8.41 7.86 -9.90
C ALA A 106 -9.57 7.09 -9.22
N PHE A 107 -9.27 6.04 -8.46
CA PHE A 107 -10.27 5.20 -7.77
C PHE A 107 -10.57 5.64 -6.33
N ILE A 108 -10.21 6.86 -5.90
CA ILE A 108 -10.43 7.34 -4.53
C ILE A 108 -11.91 7.29 -4.10
N LEU A 109 -12.85 7.44 -5.05
CA LEU A 109 -14.30 7.38 -4.79
C LEU A 109 -14.81 5.95 -4.57
N ALA A 110 -14.03 4.93 -4.95
CA ALA A 110 -14.37 3.50 -4.81
C ALA A 110 -13.22 2.77 -4.10
N LYS A 111 -13.13 2.92 -2.76
CA LYS A 111 -11.99 2.46 -1.95
C LYS A 111 -11.62 0.98 -2.12
N GLY A 112 -12.60 0.09 -2.37
CA GLY A 112 -12.33 -1.32 -2.70
C GLY A 112 -11.56 -1.55 -4.01
N TRP A 113 -11.48 -0.53 -4.87
CA TRP A 113 -10.82 -0.56 -6.17
C TRP A 113 -9.50 0.23 -6.18
N GLN A 114 -9.06 0.79 -5.04
CA GLN A 114 -7.76 1.49 -4.96
C GLN A 114 -6.59 0.56 -5.30
N GLY A 115 -6.70 -0.73 -4.95
CA GLY A 115 -5.73 -1.75 -5.36
C GLY A 115 -5.56 -1.86 -6.87
N VAL A 116 -6.61 -1.57 -7.66
CA VAL A 116 -6.54 -1.54 -9.13
C VAL A 116 -5.63 -0.40 -9.59
N GLY A 117 -5.77 0.79 -9.01
CA GLY A 117 -4.91 1.94 -9.31
C GLY A 117 -3.43 1.69 -9.03
N PHE A 118 -3.11 1.04 -7.90
CA PHE A 118 -1.73 0.64 -7.59
C PHE A 118 -1.24 -0.50 -8.47
N ALA A 119 -2.09 -1.48 -8.79
CA ALA A 119 -1.76 -2.55 -9.73
C ALA A 119 -1.43 -2.01 -11.12
N MET A 120 -2.17 -1.00 -11.61
CA MET A 120 -1.87 -0.32 -12.88
C MET A 120 -0.48 0.33 -12.86
N ILE A 121 -0.08 0.94 -11.75
CA ILE A 121 1.26 1.56 -11.59
C ILE A 121 2.35 0.49 -11.55
N ILE A 122 2.17 -0.56 -10.75
CA ILE A 122 3.13 -1.67 -10.67
C ILE A 122 3.31 -2.31 -12.04
N ASN A 123 2.20 -2.56 -12.74
CA ASN A 123 2.21 -3.07 -14.11
C ASN A 123 3.00 -2.14 -15.04
N SER A 124 2.74 -0.83 -14.97
CA SER A 124 3.46 0.19 -15.77
C SER A 124 4.98 0.16 -15.52
N VAL A 125 5.41 0.02 -14.26
CA VAL A 125 6.84 -0.06 -13.91
C VAL A 125 7.46 -1.34 -14.47
N LEU A 126 6.79 -2.49 -14.30
CA LEU A 126 7.30 -3.76 -14.80
C LEU A 126 7.40 -3.76 -16.34
N CYS A 127 6.40 -3.20 -17.02
CA CYS A 127 6.40 -3.06 -18.48
C CYS A 127 7.51 -2.12 -18.96
N MET A 128 7.72 -0.99 -18.27
CA MET A 128 8.83 -0.07 -18.55
C MET A 128 10.19 -0.76 -18.42
N LEU A 129 10.40 -1.59 -17.38
CA LEU A 129 11.64 -2.34 -17.20
C LEU A 129 11.83 -3.38 -18.32
N TYR A 130 10.79 -4.14 -18.62
CA TYR A 130 10.80 -5.19 -19.64
C TYR A 130 11.05 -4.64 -21.05
N TYR A 131 10.32 -3.60 -21.46
CA TYR A 131 10.45 -3.04 -22.81
C TYR A 131 11.82 -2.37 -23.03
N ASN A 132 12.41 -1.76 -22.01
CA ASN A 132 13.78 -1.25 -22.13
C ASN A 132 14.81 -2.34 -22.43
N VAL A 133 14.61 -3.55 -21.89
CA VAL A 133 15.46 -4.71 -22.24
C VAL A 133 15.28 -5.08 -23.71
N ILE A 134 14.06 -5.12 -24.24
CA ILE A 134 13.83 -5.40 -25.67
C ILE A 134 14.41 -4.30 -26.56
N ILE A 135 14.25 -3.02 -26.19
CA ILE A 135 14.88 -1.89 -26.90
C ILE A 135 16.40 -2.09 -26.94
N SER A 136 17.01 -2.53 -25.84
CA SER A 136 18.45 -2.79 -25.79
C SER A 136 18.88 -3.86 -26.79
N TRP A 137 18.09 -4.92 -26.93
CA TRP A 137 18.35 -5.96 -27.93
C TRP A 137 18.20 -5.40 -29.35
N ALA A 138 17.10 -4.69 -29.63
CA ALA A 138 16.87 -4.09 -30.94
C ALA A 138 17.96 -3.07 -31.33
N LEU A 139 18.42 -2.24 -30.38
CA LEU A 139 19.56 -1.33 -30.57
C LEU A 139 20.83 -2.10 -30.91
N PHE A 140 21.10 -3.20 -30.21
CA PHE A 140 22.25 -4.05 -30.51
C PHE A 140 22.17 -4.64 -31.92
N TYR A 141 21.02 -5.20 -32.33
CA TYR A 141 20.79 -5.69 -33.69
C TYR A 141 20.90 -4.58 -34.74
N LEU A 142 20.42 -3.37 -34.43
CA LEU A 142 20.51 -2.21 -35.32
C LEU A 142 21.97 -1.82 -35.55
N ILE A 143 22.74 -1.68 -34.48
CA ILE A 143 24.18 -1.37 -34.54
C ILE A 143 24.93 -2.48 -35.30
N ALA A 144 24.63 -3.75 -35.01
CA ALA A 144 25.23 -4.89 -35.69
C ALA A 144 24.89 -4.96 -37.19
N SER A 145 23.75 -4.41 -37.61
CA SER A 145 23.32 -4.39 -39.02
C SER A 145 24.17 -3.46 -39.91
N PHE A 146 24.90 -2.50 -39.31
CA PHE A 146 25.86 -1.66 -40.03
C PHE A 146 27.18 -2.38 -40.38
N ARG A 147 27.40 -3.60 -39.87
CA ARG A 147 28.60 -4.37 -40.22
C ARG A 147 28.59 -4.82 -41.69
N LYS A 148 29.79 -5.07 -42.22
CA LYS A 148 29.98 -5.57 -43.60
C LYS A 148 29.29 -6.92 -43.80
N ASN A 149 29.45 -7.84 -42.85
CA ASN A 149 28.72 -9.11 -42.78
C ASN A 149 27.81 -9.10 -41.55
N LEU A 150 26.55 -9.54 -41.71
CA LEU A 150 25.63 -9.72 -40.58
C LEU A 150 26.13 -10.88 -39.71
N LEU A 151 26.12 -10.69 -38.39
CA LEU A 151 26.68 -11.66 -37.44
C LEU A 151 25.85 -12.94 -37.32
N TRP A 152 24.58 -12.89 -37.71
CA TRP A 152 23.65 -14.02 -37.76
C TRP A 152 23.48 -14.57 -39.19
N LYS A 153 24.40 -14.27 -40.11
CA LYS A 153 24.30 -14.72 -41.51
C LYS A 153 24.69 -16.19 -41.68
N ASN A 154 25.72 -16.65 -40.98
CA ASN A 154 26.33 -17.97 -41.10
C ASN A 154 26.73 -18.52 -39.72
N CYS A 155 27.14 -19.78 -39.69
CA CYS A 155 27.58 -20.50 -38.48
C CYS A 155 29.11 -20.51 -38.31
N GLU A 156 29.83 -19.66 -39.05
CA GLU A 156 31.31 -19.60 -39.10
C GLU A 156 31.92 -18.68 -38.02
N ASN A 157 31.17 -18.39 -36.95
CA ASN A 157 31.67 -17.51 -35.90
C ASN A 157 32.21 -18.32 -34.71
N TRP A 158 33.13 -17.71 -33.96
CA TRP A 158 33.77 -18.35 -32.80
C TRP A 158 32.81 -18.73 -31.66
N TRP A 159 31.60 -18.15 -31.64
CA TRP A 159 30.54 -18.43 -30.67
C TRP A 159 29.50 -19.43 -31.18
N ASN A 160 29.65 -19.98 -32.39
CA ASN A 160 28.77 -21.02 -32.89
C ASN A 160 29.25 -22.39 -32.42
N ASP A 161 28.32 -23.32 -32.23
CA ASP A 161 28.59 -24.73 -31.93
C ASP A 161 28.05 -25.66 -33.03
N GLU A 162 28.26 -26.97 -32.86
CA GLU A 162 27.88 -28.04 -33.79
C GLU A 162 26.37 -28.16 -34.06
N ARG A 163 25.52 -27.53 -33.25
CA ARG A 163 24.06 -27.55 -33.47
C ARG A 163 23.61 -26.46 -34.44
N CYS A 164 24.50 -25.58 -34.89
CA CYS A 164 24.15 -24.44 -35.73
C CYS A 164 23.83 -24.84 -37.17
N PHE A 165 22.73 -24.31 -37.73
CA PHE A 165 22.46 -24.45 -39.16
C PHE A 165 21.86 -23.18 -39.81
N VAL A 166 22.00 -23.08 -41.13
CA VAL A 166 21.38 -22.04 -41.96
C VAL A 166 20.25 -22.66 -42.79
N PRO A 167 18.98 -22.21 -42.63
CA PRO A 167 17.86 -22.74 -43.39
C PRO A 167 18.06 -22.61 -44.91
N GLY A 168 17.92 -23.71 -45.64
CA GLY A 168 18.08 -23.76 -47.10
C GLY A 168 19.51 -23.99 -47.59
N ILE A 169 20.46 -24.33 -46.69
CA ILE A 169 21.81 -24.77 -47.02
C ILE A 169 22.00 -26.16 -46.39
N ASP A 170 22.11 -27.20 -47.23
CA ASP A 170 22.13 -28.61 -46.79
C ASP A 170 23.38 -29.00 -45.97
N SER A 171 24.48 -28.24 -46.09
CA SER A 171 25.73 -28.43 -45.33
C SER A 171 26.26 -27.08 -44.83
N SER A 172 25.76 -26.61 -43.70
CA SER A 172 26.24 -25.36 -43.09
C SER A 172 27.59 -25.60 -42.38
N PRO A 173 28.65 -24.83 -42.70
CA PRO A 173 29.90 -24.88 -41.94
C PRO A 173 29.69 -24.41 -40.50
N PHE A 174 30.26 -25.11 -39.51
CA PHE A 174 30.20 -24.73 -38.08
C PHE A 174 31.60 -24.70 -37.46
N THR A 175 31.74 -24.03 -36.32
CA THR A 175 33.05 -23.83 -35.67
C THR A 175 33.16 -24.65 -34.39
N VAL A 176 34.23 -25.43 -34.20
CA VAL A 176 34.56 -26.08 -32.91
C VAL A 176 35.97 -25.66 -32.51
N ASN A 177 36.11 -25.09 -31.31
CA ASN A 177 37.39 -24.60 -30.78
C ASN A 177 38.15 -23.64 -31.74
N GLY A 178 37.42 -22.86 -32.54
CA GLY A 178 37.99 -21.89 -33.49
C GLY A 178 38.33 -22.44 -34.88
N THR A 179 38.12 -23.74 -35.13
CA THR A 179 38.31 -24.37 -36.45
C THR A 179 36.96 -24.58 -37.14
N ILE A 180 36.85 -24.20 -38.42
CA ILE A 180 35.63 -24.35 -39.23
C ILE A 180 35.58 -25.76 -39.84
N TYR A 181 34.46 -26.45 -39.67
CA TYR A 181 34.17 -27.78 -40.22
C TYR A 181 32.97 -27.71 -41.18
N ASN A 182 33.07 -28.37 -42.34
CA ASN A 182 31.97 -28.52 -43.28
C ASN A 182 31.27 -29.88 -43.05
N CYS A 183 29.96 -29.90 -42.78
CA CYS A 183 29.19 -31.16 -42.70
C CYS A 183 29.00 -31.87 -44.07
N SER A 184 29.80 -31.55 -45.09
CA SER A 184 29.72 -32.18 -46.43
C SER A 184 30.60 -33.42 -46.57
N GLU A 185 31.54 -33.65 -45.65
CA GLU A 185 32.37 -34.85 -45.62
C GLU A 185 32.55 -35.32 -44.19
N SER A 186 32.38 -36.63 -43.99
CA SER A 186 32.70 -37.36 -42.76
C SER A 186 34.19 -37.28 -42.45
N GLN A 187 34.66 -36.13 -41.96
CA GLN A 187 36.05 -35.95 -41.58
C GLN A 187 36.26 -36.29 -40.10
N PHE A 188 37.07 -37.33 -39.88
CA PHE A 188 37.48 -37.85 -38.58
C PHE A 188 38.26 -36.80 -37.78
N ILE A 189 37.80 -36.49 -36.57
CA ILE A 189 38.63 -35.87 -35.54
C ILE A 189 38.71 -36.89 -34.40
N ASN A 190 39.90 -37.44 -34.17
CA ASN A 190 40.28 -38.30 -33.03
C ASN A 190 39.26 -39.37 -32.58
N LYS A 191 39.33 -40.57 -33.20
CA LYS A 191 38.88 -41.88 -32.70
C LYS A 191 37.79 -41.88 -31.58
N THR A 192 36.61 -41.31 -31.87
CA THR A 192 35.25 -41.72 -31.49
C THR A 192 34.31 -40.54 -31.78
N GLU A 193 33.22 -40.80 -32.51
CA GLU A 193 32.08 -39.89 -32.84
C GLU A 193 32.12 -39.09 -34.16
N TYR A 194 31.08 -39.32 -34.98
CA TYR A 194 30.69 -38.51 -36.13
C TYR A 194 29.80 -37.37 -35.63
N LEU A 195 30.25 -36.11 -35.70
CA LEU A 195 29.58 -35.00 -35.01
C LEU A 195 28.24 -34.56 -35.66
N CYS A 196 28.12 -34.56 -37.00
CA CYS A 196 26.89 -34.05 -37.68
C CYS A 196 25.76 -35.09 -37.80
N GLU A 197 26.06 -36.40 -37.71
CA GLU A 197 25.09 -37.47 -37.97
C GLU A 197 24.31 -37.92 -36.72
N GLN A 198 24.80 -37.58 -35.51
CA GLN A 198 24.16 -37.92 -34.24
C GLN A 198 23.26 -36.82 -33.64
N ILE A 199 23.23 -35.63 -34.23
CA ILE A 199 22.36 -34.54 -33.76
C ILE A 199 20.98 -34.75 -34.38
N ASP A 200 20.03 -35.17 -33.56
CA ASP A 200 18.62 -35.31 -33.92
C ASP A 200 18.13 -33.98 -34.52
N GLU A 201 17.27 -34.04 -35.54
CA GLU A 201 16.79 -32.85 -36.25
C GLU A 201 16.12 -31.85 -35.28
N LYS A 202 15.55 -32.37 -34.19
CA LYS A 202 14.97 -31.58 -33.09
C LYS A 202 15.98 -30.75 -32.28
N ASP A 203 17.26 -31.12 -32.30
CA ASP A 203 18.32 -30.51 -31.48
C ASP A 203 19.13 -29.44 -32.27
N ARG A 204 18.79 -29.23 -33.55
CA ARG A 204 19.41 -28.22 -34.41
C ARG A 204 18.86 -26.82 -34.13
N VAL A 205 19.75 -25.83 -34.12
CA VAL A 205 19.45 -24.43 -33.77
C VAL A 205 19.89 -23.51 -34.91
N THR A 206 19.08 -22.52 -35.28
CA THR A 206 19.43 -21.63 -36.40
C THR A 206 20.58 -20.67 -36.07
N ALA A 207 21.35 -20.22 -37.08
CA ALA A 207 22.41 -19.21 -36.89
C ALA A 207 21.93 -17.93 -36.18
N THR A 208 20.70 -17.51 -36.44
CA THR A 208 20.05 -16.37 -35.79
C THR A 208 19.76 -16.62 -34.31
N GLU A 209 19.30 -17.82 -33.98
CA GLU A 209 18.97 -18.22 -32.63
C GLU A 209 20.22 -18.42 -31.76
N GLN A 210 21.28 -19.01 -32.31
CA GLN A 210 22.57 -19.09 -31.62
C GLN A 210 23.19 -17.70 -31.38
N PHE A 211 23.07 -16.78 -32.34
CA PHE A 211 23.49 -15.40 -32.13
C PHE A 211 22.77 -14.76 -30.93
N PHE A 212 21.48 -15.03 -30.78
CA PHE A 212 20.69 -14.53 -29.65
C PHE A 212 21.11 -15.17 -28.31
N PHE A 213 21.15 -16.50 -28.23
CA PHE A 213 21.39 -17.17 -26.94
C PHE A 213 22.85 -17.24 -26.52
N GLN A 214 23.78 -17.39 -27.48
CA GLN A 214 25.20 -17.61 -27.18
C GLN A 214 26.00 -16.30 -27.14
N LEU A 215 25.77 -15.38 -28.10
CA LEU A 215 26.52 -14.13 -28.17
C LEU A 215 25.83 -12.99 -27.42
N LEU A 216 24.55 -12.73 -27.70
CA LEU A 216 23.82 -11.60 -27.11
C LEU A 216 23.50 -11.84 -25.64
N LEU A 217 22.83 -12.95 -25.31
CA LEU A 217 22.43 -13.27 -23.93
C LEU A 217 23.51 -13.99 -23.13
N ASN A 218 24.25 -14.90 -23.76
CA ASN A 218 25.16 -15.84 -23.10
C ASN A 218 24.49 -16.50 -21.87
N LYS A 219 23.41 -17.25 -22.13
CA LYS A 219 22.55 -17.86 -21.11
C LYS A 219 23.38 -18.72 -20.12
N SER A 220 23.26 -18.44 -18.81
CA SER A 220 23.88 -19.26 -17.77
C SER A 220 23.15 -20.61 -17.64
N LYS A 221 23.83 -21.64 -17.13
CA LYS A 221 23.27 -23.00 -17.01
C LYS A 221 22.22 -23.13 -15.90
N ARG A 222 22.23 -22.21 -14.92
CA ARG A 222 21.34 -22.20 -13.74
C ARG A 222 20.92 -20.77 -13.42
N PHE A 223 19.70 -20.61 -12.89
CA PHE A 223 19.14 -19.31 -12.52
C PHE A 223 19.93 -18.59 -11.41
N GLU A 224 20.55 -19.36 -10.51
CA GLU A 224 21.34 -18.84 -9.38
C GLU A 224 22.71 -18.26 -9.80
N ASP A 225 23.16 -18.58 -11.02
CA ASP A 225 24.42 -18.10 -11.56
C ASP A 225 24.19 -16.80 -12.35
N PHE A 226 24.15 -15.69 -11.60
CA PHE A 226 23.92 -14.35 -12.14
C PHE A 226 25.08 -13.83 -13.00
N GLY A 227 26.28 -14.42 -12.89
CA GLY A 227 27.47 -14.01 -13.65
C GLY A 227 27.85 -12.53 -13.49
N ILE A 228 28.63 -12.02 -14.46
CA ILE A 228 29.00 -10.59 -14.54
C ILE A 228 28.15 -9.93 -15.66
N PRO A 229 27.64 -8.69 -15.47
CA PRO A 229 26.93 -7.97 -16.52
C PRO A 229 27.72 -7.90 -17.83
N ARG A 230 27.09 -8.30 -18.93
CA ARG A 230 27.73 -8.27 -20.25
C ARG A 230 27.81 -6.84 -20.76
N LEU A 231 29.02 -6.39 -21.08
CA LEU A 231 29.30 -4.99 -21.44
C LEU A 231 28.44 -4.49 -22.60
N TYR A 232 28.35 -5.24 -23.71
CA TYR A 232 27.64 -4.75 -24.90
C TYR A 232 26.12 -4.63 -24.71
N PRO A 233 25.38 -5.64 -24.20
CA PRO A 233 23.97 -5.46 -23.84
C PRO A 233 23.75 -4.41 -22.75
N ALA A 234 24.64 -4.30 -21.76
CA ALA A 234 24.55 -3.29 -20.70
C ALA A 234 24.71 -1.86 -21.26
N LEU A 235 25.61 -1.64 -22.20
CA LEU A 235 25.76 -0.36 -22.90
C LEU A 235 24.53 -0.05 -23.77
N SER A 236 24.00 -1.02 -24.51
CA SER A 236 22.76 -0.84 -25.28
C SER A 236 21.57 -0.51 -24.38
N LEU A 237 21.51 -1.10 -23.18
CA LEU A 237 20.47 -0.81 -22.18
C LEU A 237 20.63 0.60 -21.60
N LEU A 238 21.87 1.02 -21.30
CA LEU A 238 22.14 2.40 -20.87
C LEU A 238 21.72 3.41 -21.94
N ILE A 239 22.02 3.15 -23.21
CA ILE A 239 21.60 3.99 -24.33
C ILE A 239 20.06 4.04 -24.43
N ALA A 240 19.38 2.90 -24.28
CA ALA A 240 17.91 2.86 -24.26
C ALA A 240 17.33 3.76 -23.17
N TRP A 241 17.86 3.69 -21.95
CA TRP A 241 17.44 4.55 -20.84
C TRP A 241 17.73 6.03 -21.07
N ILE A 242 18.86 6.37 -21.70
CA ILE A 242 19.18 7.76 -22.07
C ILE A 242 18.18 8.28 -23.10
N ILE A 243 17.82 7.49 -24.11
CA ILE A 243 16.83 7.88 -25.13
C ILE A 243 15.46 8.11 -24.49
N VAL A 244 15.00 7.16 -23.68
CA VAL A 244 13.71 7.28 -22.95
C VAL A 244 13.72 8.49 -22.03
N GLY A 245 14.80 8.66 -21.25
CA GLY A 245 15.02 9.79 -20.36
C GLY A 245 14.99 11.15 -21.08
N ALA A 246 15.64 11.24 -22.24
CA ALA A 246 15.64 12.45 -23.07
C ALA A 246 14.25 12.79 -23.58
N CYS A 247 13.44 11.79 -23.96
CA CYS A 247 12.09 12.02 -24.45
C CYS A 247 11.12 12.50 -23.35
N ILE A 248 11.36 12.17 -22.07
CA ILE A 248 10.53 12.57 -20.92
C ILE A 248 11.07 13.77 -20.14
N ILE A 249 12.25 14.29 -20.51
CA ILE A 249 12.99 15.27 -19.69
C ILE A 249 12.22 16.56 -19.40
N ARG A 250 11.26 16.94 -20.26
CA ARG A 250 10.35 18.09 -20.03
C ARG A 250 8.89 17.66 -19.85
N GLY A 251 8.65 16.43 -19.37
CA GLY A 251 7.32 15.88 -19.15
C GLY A 251 6.45 15.89 -20.41
N ILE A 252 5.18 16.28 -20.23
CA ILE A 252 4.12 16.24 -21.25
C ILE A 252 4.49 17.08 -22.50
N LYS A 253 5.19 18.20 -22.32
CA LYS A 253 5.62 19.09 -23.41
C LYS A 253 6.64 18.47 -24.36
N SER A 254 7.47 17.54 -23.87
CA SER A 254 8.43 16.80 -24.70
C SER A 254 7.77 15.54 -25.29
N SER A 255 7.05 14.78 -24.46
CA SER A 255 6.43 13.53 -24.91
C SER A 255 5.34 13.75 -25.96
N GLY A 256 4.59 14.86 -25.90
CA GLY A 256 3.58 15.19 -26.91
C GLY A 256 4.15 15.45 -28.29
N LYS A 257 5.32 16.09 -28.33
CA LYS A 257 6.03 16.35 -29.59
C LYS A 257 6.60 15.07 -30.19
N VAL A 258 7.13 14.20 -29.34
CA VAL A 258 7.57 12.86 -29.75
C VAL A 258 6.39 12.05 -30.29
N ALA A 259 5.20 12.13 -29.66
CA ALA A 259 4.01 11.38 -30.05
C ALA A 259 3.59 11.57 -31.52
N TYR A 260 3.82 12.75 -32.12
CA TYR A 260 3.50 12.99 -33.53
C TYR A 260 4.28 12.07 -34.48
N PHE A 261 5.61 12.04 -34.32
CA PHE A 261 6.44 11.17 -35.16
C PHE A 261 6.10 9.71 -34.89
N THR A 262 5.92 9.38 -33.63
CA THR A 262 5.88 8.00 -33.21
C THR A 262 4.53 7.32 -33.38
N ALA A 263 3.44 8.08 -33.42
CA ALA A 263 2.14 7.56 -33.81
C ALA A 263 2.05 7.35 -35.33
N ILE A 264 2.68 8.20 -36.13
CA ILE A 264 2.56 8.17 -37.60
C ILE A 264 3.54 7.18 -38.23
N PHE A 265 4.78 7.14 -37.75
CA PHE A 265 5.87 6.36 -38.37
C PHE A 265 5.59 4.85 -38.50
N PRO A 266 5.03 4.16 -37.48
CA PRO A 266 4.69 2.74 -37.62
C PRO A 266 3.69 2.47 -38.75
N TYR A 267 2.71 3.36 -38.98
CA TYR A 267 1.76 3.21 -40.09
C TYR A 267 2.40 3.41 -41.45
N ILE A 268 3.36 4.33 -41.57
CA ILE A 268 4.16 4.49 -42.80
C ILE A 268 4.91 3.19 -43.08
N VAL A 269 5.56 2.60 -42.07
CA VAL A 269 6.30 1.34 -42.27
C VAL A 269 5.37 0.17 -42.53
N LEU A 270 4.23 0.08 -41.85
CA LEU A 270 3.20 -0.92 -42.15
C LEU A 270 2.70 -0.81 -43.58
N LEU A 271 2.44 0.40 -44.06
CA LEU A 271 2.05 0.63 -45.44
C LEU A 271 3.13 0.17 -46.42
N LEU A 272 4.40 0.51 -46.16
CA LEU A 272 5.53 0.04 -46.97
C LEU A 272 5.68 -1.49 -46.95
N LEU A 273 5.50 -2.11 -45.78
CA LEU A 273 5.55 -3.56 -45.62
C LEU A 273 4.37 -4.25 -46.31
N ILE A 274 3.17 -3.65 -46.29
CA ILE A 274 2.00 -4.17 -47.01
C ILE A 274 2.24 -4.09 -48.52
N ILE A 275 2.73 -2.95 -49.02
CA ILE A 275 3.10 -2.79 -50.43
C ILE A 275 4.12 -3.87 -50.80
N GLN A 276 5.22 -3.99 -50.05
CA GLN A 276 6.25 -5.00 -50.32
C GLN A 276 5.72 -6.43 -50.23
N SER A 277 4.91 -6.75 -49.23
CA SER A 277 4.36 -8.09 -49.01
C SER A 277 3.36 -8.47 -50.09
N SER A 278 2.59 -7.49 -50.59
CA SER A 278 1.65 -7.69 -51.69
C SER A 278 2.34 -7.98 -53.03
N LEU A 279 3.60 -7.55 -53.16
CA LEU A 279 4.44 -7.80 -54.34
C LEU A 279 5.16 -9.16 -54.29
N LEU A 280 5.06 -9.91 -53.19
CA LEU A 280 5.66 -11.23 -53.06
C LEU A 280 4.82 -12.32 -53.74
N ASN A 281 5.50 -13.26 -54.39
CA ASN A 281 4.87 -14.44 -54.97
C ASN A 281 4.23 -15.29 -53.87
N GLY A 282 2.92 -15.52 -53.96
CA GLY A 282 2.14 -16.26 -52.95
C GLY A 282 1.38 -15.39 -51.94
N ALA A 283 1.41 -14.06 -52.07
CA ALA A 283 0.72 -13.14 -51.16
C ALA A 283 -0.79 -13.41 -51.05
N VAL A 284 -1.44 -13.71 -52.17
CA VAL A 284 -2.88 -14.02 -52.22
C VAL A 284 -3.21 -15.29 -51.43
N GLN A 285 -2.34 -16.31 -51.48
CA GLN A 285 -2.50 -17.55 -50.72
C GLN A 285 -2.36 -17.30 -49.22
N GLY A 286 -1.40 -16.45 -48.81
CA GLY A 286 -1.25 -16.03 -47.42
C GLY A 286 -2.48 -15.28 -46.89
N ILE A 287 -3.04 -14.36 -47.67
CA ILE A 287 -4.27 -13.63 -47.31
C ILE A 287 -5.46 -14.60 -47.21
N LYS A 288 -5.61 -15.53 -48.16
CA LYS A 288 -6.69 -16.54 -48.12
C LYS A 288 -6.58 -17.42 -46.88
N TYR A 289 -5.38 -17.87 -46.52
CA TYR A 289 -5.16 -18.66 -45.31
C TYR A 289 -5.57 -17.89 -44.04
N TYR A 290 -5.35 -16.57 -44.03
CA TYR A 290 -5.70 -15.71 -42.90
C TYR A 290 -7.20 -15.38 -42.80
N VAL A 291 -7.85 -15.08 -43.92
CA VAL A 291 -9.23 -14.55 -43.94
C VAL A 291 -10.29 -15.66 -43.99
N ILE A 292 -10.00 -16.81 -44.59
CA ILE A 292 -10.98 -17.91 -44.71
C ILE A 292 -11.18 -18.56 -43.33
N PRO A 293 -12.42 -18.61 -42.80
CA PRO A 293 -12.67 -19.13 -41.47
C PRO A 293 -12.50 -20.66 -41.43
N GLN A 294 -11.70 -21.15 -40.48
CA GLN A 294 -11.47 -22.58 -40.24
C GLN A 294 -12.18 -23.00 -38.95
N TRP A 295 -13.48 -23.27 -39.07
CA TRP A 295 -14.39 -23.52 -37.94
C TRP A 295 -14.02 -24.75 -37.10
N GLU A 296 -13.42 -25.77 -37.71
CA GLU A 296 -13.03 -27.01 -37.04
C GLU A 296 -11.95 -26.78 -35.96
N ILE A 297 -11.03 -25.83 -36.21
CA ILE A 297 -9.99 -25.43 -35.26
C ILE A 297 -10.60 -24.65 -34.08
N VAL A 298 -11.65 -23.86 -34.35
CA VAL A 298 -12.40 -23.11 -33.33
C VAL A 298 -13.38 -24.02 -32.55
N ALA A 299 -13.79 -25.17 -33.11
CA ALA A 299 -14.67 -26.11 -32.43
C ALA A 299 -13.93 -27.02 -31.43
N ASN A 300 -12.66 -27.35 -31.69
CA ASN A 300 -11.80 -28.14 -30.79
C ASN A 300 -11.20 -27.31 -29.63
N PHE A 301 -11.94 -26.32 -29.13
CA PHE A 301 -11.49 -25.32 -28.16
C PHE A 301 -11.12 -25.95 -26.81
N GLU A 302 -9.84 -26.30 -26.61
CA GLU A 302 -9.30 -26.64 -25.30
C GLU A 302 -9.34 -25.43 -24.36
N ALA A 303 -9.62 -25.66 -23.06
CA ALA A 303 -9.79 -24.62 -22.04
C ALA A 303 -8.57 -23.67 -21.87
N LYS A 304 -7.39 -24.02 -22.41
CA LYS A 304 -6.18 -23.19 -22.43
C LYS A 304 -6.36 -21.89 -23.25
N THR A 305 -7.13 -21.95 -24.34
CA THR A 305 -7.26 -20.87 -25.33
C THR A 305 -8.25 -19.78 -24.89
N ASN A 306 -9.26 -20.12 -24.08
CA ASN A 306 -10.20 -19.15 -23.48
C ASN A 306 -9.50 -18.17 -22.54
N LYS A 307 -8.45 -18.62 -21.86
CA LYS A 307 -7.60 -17.77 -21.02
C LYS A 307 -6.82 -16.81 -21.91
N GLU A 308 -6.20 -17.29 -22.99
CA GLU A 308 -5.43 -16.45 -23.91
C GLU A 308 -6.30 -15.39 -24.62
N LEU A 309 -7.52 -15.75 -25.04
CA LEU A 309 -8.46 -14.84 -25.71
C LEU A 309 -9.06 -13.80 -24.74
N ALA A 310 -9.52 -14.21 -23.55
CA ALA A 310 -10.08 -13.29 -22.56
C ALA A 310 -8.99 -12.37 -21.97
N THR A 311 -7.79 -12.88 -21.72
CA THR A 311 -6.68 -12.08 -21.21
C THR A 311 -6.17 -11.08 -22.25
N HIS A 312 -6.18 -11.40 -23.55
CA HIS A 312 -5.73 -10.48 -24.61
C HIS A 312 -6.67 -9.28 -24.84
N ILE A 313 -7.95 -9.43 -24.48
CA ILE A 313 -8.98 -8.41 -24.70
C ILE A 313 -9.19 -7.53 -23.47
N VAL A 314 -8.90 -8.06 -22.28
CA VAL A 314 -9.01 -7.33 -21.01
C VAL A 314 -7.71 -6.61 -20.65
N GLU A 315 -6.54 -7.09 -21.07
CA GLU A 315 -5.26 -6.49 -20.64
C GLU A 315 -4.22 -6.49 -21.77
N LYS A 316 -3.69 -5.30 -22.05
CA LYS A 316 -2.71 -5.10 -23.12
C LYS A 316 -1.28 -5.55 -22.75
N GLU A 317 -0.94 -5.73 -21.46
CA GLU A 317 0.50 -5.76 -21.08
C GLU A 317 0.96 -6.77 -20.01
N LEU A 318 0.08 -7.29 -19.14
CA LEU A 318 0.45 -8.30 -18.13
C LEU A 318 0.90 -9.64 -18.75
N ILE A 319 0.51 -9.89 -20.00
CA ILE A 319 0.79 -11.13 -20.71
C ILE A 319 2.25 -11.23 -21.13
N ASP A 320 2.95 -10.16 -21.53
CA ASP A 320 4.33 -10.31 -22.02
C ASP A 320 5.28 -10.78 -20.92
N ILE A 321 4.98 -10.44 -19.67
CA ILE A 321 5.70 -10.88 -18.48
C ILE A 321 5.26 -12.30 -18.07
N LEU A 322 3.96 -12.61 -18.07
CA LEU A 322 3.47 -13.95 -17.74
C LEU A 322 3.81 -14.99 -18.81
N PHE A 323 3.91 -14.60 -20.09
CA PHE A 323 4.41 -15.45 -21.16
C PHE A 323 5.92 -15.62 -21.08
N ALA A 324 6.70 -14.58 -20.76
CA ALA A 324 8.14 -14.73 -20.51
C ALA A 324 8.43 -15.66 -19.32
N ILE A 325 7.63 -15.60 -18.25
CA ILE A 325 7.73 -16.50 -17.08
C ILE A 325 7.23 -17.91 -17.42
N LYS A 326 6.24 -18.05 -18.30
CA LYS A 326 5.68 -19.34 -18.70
C LYS A 326 6.51 -20.06 -19.77
N GLU A 327 7.10 -19.36 -20.74
CA GLU A 327 8.06 -19.94 -21.69
C GLU A 327 9.32 -20.45 -20.99
N VAL A 328 9.76 -19.78 -19.91
CA VAL A 328 10.85 -20.30 -19.06
C VAL A 328 10.46 -21.59 -18.31
N LYS A 329 9.16 -21.91 -18.21
CA LYS A 329 8.63 -23.09 -17.50
C LYS A 329 8.11 -24.20 -18.42
N ASP A 330 7.65 -23.87 -19.63
CA ASP A 330 7.06 -24.80 -20.61
C ASP A 330 8.06 -25.29 -21.69
N ASP A 331 9.36 -24.97 -21.57
CA ASP A 331 10.48 -25.48 -22.40
C ASP A 331 10.65 -27.03 -22.37
N ARG A 332 9.69 -27.76 -21.79
CA ARG A 332 9.64 -29.24 -21.77
C ARG A 332 8.42 -29.84 -22.48
N LEU A 333 7.47 -29.06 -22.99
CA LEU A 333 6.20 -29.59 -23.51
C LEU A 333 5.66 -28.84 -24.75
N VAL A 334 6.46 -28.63 -25.78
CA VAL A 334 5.93 -28.42 -27.14
C VAL A 334 6.85 -29.10 -28.15
N ASN A 335 6.69 -30.42 -28.29
CA ASN A 335 7.13 -31.14 -29.47
C ASN A 335 5.91 -31.64 -30.23
N GLU A 336 6.09 -31.69 -31.55
CA GLU A 336 5.22 -32.26 -32.58
C GLU A 336 4.12 -31.35 -33.18
N LYS A 337 4.36 -31.00 -34.45
CA LYS A 337 3.43 -30.47 -35.47
C LYS A 337 3.13 -28.97 -35.46
N GLN A 338 4.14 -28.14 -35.76
CA GLN A 338 3.90 -26.82 -36.39
C GLN A 338 5.08 -26.38 -37.26
N PHE A 339 5.35 -27.16 -38.32
CA PHE A 339 6.22 -26.76 -39.43
C PHE A 339 5.40 -25.96 -40.47
N THR A 340 6.09 -25.04 -41.18
CA THR A 340 5.67 -24.26 -42.38
C THR A 340 5.08 -22.85 -42.25
N PHE A 341 5.49 -22.02 -41.27
CA PHE A 341 5.42 -20.54 -41.43
C PHE A 341 6.82 -19.88 -41.38
N ASN A 342 7.76 -20.43 -40.61
CA ASN A 342 9.14 -19.94 -40.52
C ASN A 342 9.97 -20.10 -41.81
N SER A 343 9.65 -21.06 -42.68
CA SER A 343 10.45 -21.34 -43.89
C SER A 343 10.19 -20.38 -45.06
N GLN A 344 9.05 -19.67 -45.07
CA GLN A 344 8.76 -18.63 -46.07
C GLN A 344 9.14 -17.23 -45.57
N TRP A 345 9.02 -16.95 -44.27
CA TRP A 345 9.48 -15.68 -43.70
C TRP A 345 11.02 -15.55 -43.75
N SER A 346 11.76 -16.64 -43.51
CA SER A 346 13.23 -16.66 -43.70
C SER A 346 13.65 -16.47 -45.17
N LYS A 347 12.80 -16.87 -46.13
CA LYS A 347 13.00 -16.59 -47.56
C LYS A 347 12.67 -15.13 -47.93
N SER A 348 11.73 -14.49 -47.24
CA SER A 348 11.35 -13.09 -47.46
C SER A 348 12.34 -12.09 -46.83
N VAL A 349 12.99 -12.46 -45.72
CA VAL A 349 14.12 -11.72 -45.15
C VAL A 349 15.42 -12.17 -45.81
N GLN A 350 15.53 -12.01 -47.13
CA GLN A 350 16.82 -12.18 -47.78
C GLN A 350 17.81 -11.11 -47.26
N PRO A 351 19.09 -11.46 -47.04
CA PRO A 351 20.14 -10.55 -46.57
C PRO A 351 20.42 -9.34 -47.47
N LYS A 352 19.73 -9.22 -48.62
CA LYS A 352 19.78 -8.07 -49.53
C LYS A 352 18.93 -6.88 -49.06
N ASN A 353 17.93 -7.08 -48.20
CA ASN A 353 17.03 -6.01 -47.77
C ASN A 353 17.45 -5.41 -46.42
N ARG A 354 18.69 -4.93 -46.32
CA ARG A 354 19.21 -4.22 -45.13
C ARG A 354 18.33 -3.05 -44.71
N LEU A 355 17.73 -2.37 -45.70
CA LEU A 355 16.79 -1.28 -45.48
C LEU A 355 15.52 -1.75 -44.75
N ILE A 356 15.00 -2.94 -45.06
CA ILE A 356 13.82 -3.49 -44.41
C ILE A 356 14.14 -3.91 -42.97
N ILE A 357 15.29 -4.56 -42.75
CA ILE A 357 15.76 -4.91 -41.39
C ILE A 357 15.96 -3.64 -40.56
N PHE A 358 16.60 -2.62 -41.14
CA PHE A 358 16.77 -1.32 -40.51
C PHE A 358 15.42 -0.67 -40.16
N LEU A 359 14.46 -0.62 -41.10
CA LEU A 359 13.14 -0.04 -40.86
C LEU A 359 12.36 -0.80 -39.78
N ILE A 360 12.39 -2.13 -39.78
CA ILE A 360 11.73 -2.96 -38.77
C ILE A 360 12.35 -2.71 -37.39
N LEU A 361 13.69 -2.77 -37.26
CA LEU A 361 14.39 -2.52 -36.00
C LEU A 361 14.19 -1.09 -35.50
N PHE A 362 14.16 -0.11 -36.41
CA PHE A 362 13.92 1.28 -36.07
C PHE A 362 12.49 1.50 -35.60
N VAL A 363 11.49 0.86 -36.23
CA VAL A 363 10.10 0.85 -35.73
C VAL A 363 10.00 0.13 -34.39
N ILE A 364 10.73 -0.97 -34.18
CA ILE A 364 10.76 -1.67 -32.88
C ILE A 364 11.23 -0.70 -31.79
N ILE A 365 12.39 -0.07 -32.01
CA ILE A 365 12.98 0.87 -31.07
C ILE A 365 12.02 2.02 -30.81
N ILE A 366 11.49 2.66 -31.86
CA ILE A 366 10.57 3.77 -31.72
C ILE A 366 9.32 3.34 -30.94
N SER A 367 8.64 2.29 -31.39
CA SER A 367 7.39 1.78 -30.79
C SER A 367 7.55 1.52 -29.29
N LEU A 368 8.59 0.78 -28.92
CA LEU A 368 8.86 0.41 -27.54
C LEU A 368 9.33 1.60 -26.70
N THR A 369 10.12 2.50 -27.29
CA THR A 369 10.53 3.74 -26.62
C THR A 369 9.29 4.54 -26.26
N ILE A 370 8.26 4.60 -27.11
CA ILE A 370 7.04 5.36 -26.78
C ILE A 370 6.20 4.69 -25.73
N THR A 371 6.04 3.37 -25.79
CA THR A 371 5.33 2.64 -24.74
C THR A 371 6.01 2.93 -23.40
N THR A 372 7.34 2.88 -23.39
CA THR A 372 8.16 3.21 -22.22
C THR A 372 8.05 4.69 -21.81
N ILE A 373 8.06 5.64 -22.75
CA ILE A 373 7.85 7.08 -22.51
C ILE A 373 6.45 7.33 -21.98
N THR A 374 5.43 6.66 -22.50
CA THR A 374 4.03 6.80 -22.09
C THR A 374 3.90 6.33 -20.66
N PHE A 375 4.48 5.18 -20.30
CA PHE A 375 4.55 4.73 -18.91
C PHE A 375 5.38 5.64 -18.02
N ALA A 376 6.51 6.12 -18.51
CA ALA A 376 7.35 7.04 -17.76
C ALA A 376 6.70 8.41 -17.58
N VAL A 377 5.86 8.87 -18.50
CA VAL A 377 5.03 10.09 -18.40
C VAL A 377 3.84 9.85 -17.50
N LEU A 378 3.18 8.69 -17.56
CA LEU A 378 2.12 8.31 -16.61
C LEU A 378 2.68 8.18 -15.18
N TRP A 379 3.88 7.64 -15.03
CA TRP A 379 4.66 7.62 -13.79
C TRP A 379 5.07 9.03 -13.36
N ASN A 380 5.58 9.84 -14.27
CA ASN A 380 5.97 11.22 -13.98
C ASN A 380 4.76 12.11 -13.71
N ARG A 381 3.55 11.77 -14.20
CA ARG A 381 2.26 12.39 -13.85
C ARG A 381 1.67 11.83 -12.56
N SER A 382 2.01 10.59 -12.19
CA SER A 382 1.88 10.08 -10.83
C SER A 382 2.78 10.85 -9.86
N LYS A 383 3.93 11.37 -10.32
CA LYS A 383 4.74 12.37 -9.61
C LYS A 383 4.25 13.82 -9.82
N SER A 384 3.64 14.19 -10.93
CA SER A 384 3.26 15.59 -11.23
C SER A 384 1.79 15.92 -10.95
N HIS A 385 1.05 14.99 -10.34
CA HIS A 385 -0.05 15.28 -9.43
C HIS A 385 0.18 14.52 -8.11
N SER A 386 1.43 14.48 -7.67
CA SER A 386 1.76 14.54 -6.24
C SER A 386 1.78 16.00 -5.76
N ASN A 387 0.82 16.83 -6.19
CA ASN A 387 0.41 18.01 -5.40
C ASN A 387 -0.47 17.61 -4.20
N ASN A 388 -0.53 16.30 -3.92
CA ASN A 388 -0.64 15.77 -2.56
C ASN A 388 0.74 15.36 -2.00
N GLU A 389 1.83 16.04 -2.39
CA GLU A 389 2.78 16.56 -1.43
C GLU A 389 1.96 17.43 -0.48
N TYR A 390 1.31 16.75 0.46
CA TYR A 390 0.98 17.33 1.73
C TYR A 390 2.25 18.01 2.20
N ALA A 391 2.17 19.32 2.34
CA ALA A 391 3.15 20.17 2.95
C ALA A 391 3.52 19.65 4.35
N VAL A 392 4.45 18.71 4.40
CA VAL A 392 5.23 18.29 5.57
C VAL A 392 6.68 18.73 5.30
N ALA A 393 6.86 19.98 4.89
CA ALA A 393 8.22 20.48 4.67
C ALA A 393 8.44 21.93 5.14
N LYS A 394 7.40 22.68 5.57
CA LYS A 394 7.59 24.09 5.99
C LYS A 394 6.66 24.63 7.07
N GLY A 395 5.94 23.80 7.83
CA GLY A 395 5.15 24.31 8.97
C GLY A 395 4.17 25.45 8.64
N THR A 396 3.84 25.64 7.37
CA THR A 396 2.86 26.63 6.90
C THR A 396 1.58 25.89 6.58
N ILE A 397 0.65 25.99 7.52
CA ILE A 397 -0.77 25.71 7.30
C ILE A 397 -1.21 26.63 6.15
N ASP A 398 -1.35 26.09 4.94
CA ASP A 398 -1.81 26.87 3.80
C ASP A 398 -2.92 26.12 3.08
N PHE A 399 -4.16 26.49 3.42
CA PHE A 399 -5.15 27.03 2.49
C PHE A 399 -6.32 27.60 3.30
N PRO A 400 -6.57 28.91 3.27
CA PRO A 400 -7.86 29.42 3.69
C PRO A 400 -8.85 29.10 2.57
N ILE A 401 -9.73 28.12 2.78
CA ILE A 401 -11.06 28.22 2.14
C ILE A 401 -11.78 29.33 2.90
N ARG A 402 -11.43 30.59 2.61
CA ARG A 402 -12.33 31.71 2.89
C ARG A 402 -13.51 31.51 1.97
N LEU A 403 -14.50 30.73 2.42
CA LEU A 403 -15.86 30.92 1.93
C LEU A 403 -16.16 32.41 2.08
N PRO A 404 -16.77 33.06 1.07
CA PRO A 404 -17.04 34.48 1.10
C PRO A 404 -17.65 34.88 2.45
N ASP A 405 -17.09 35.92 3.08
CA ASP A 405 -17.61 36.49 4.32
C ASP A 405 -18.86 37.35 4.03
N ASP A 406 -19.80 36.75 3.30
CA ASP A 406 -21.05 37.36 2.86
C ASP A 406 -22.16 37.25 3.92
N GLY A 407 -21.78 36.86 5.15
CA GLY A 407 -22.66 36.65 6.28
C GLY A 407 -23.55 35.39 6.20
N LYS A 408 -23.38 34.53 5.19
CA LYS A 408 -24.24 33.34 5.00
C LYS A 408 -23.68 32.07 5.65
N TYR A 409 -22.42 32.07 6.05
CA TYR A 409 -21.74 30.93 6.66
C TYR A 409 -21.24 31.24 8.06
N ILE A 410 -21.43 30.28 8.96
CA ILE A 410 -20.76 30.27 10.27
C ILE A 410 -19.69 29.18 10.21
N GLN A 411 -18.47 29.50 10.65
CA GLN A 411 -17.30 28.63 10.49
C GLN A 411 -16.65 28.33 11.84
N TRP A 412 -16.15 27.10 11.98
CA TRP A 412 -15.39 26.66 13.15
C TRP A 412 -14.41 25.55 12.76
N THR A 413 -13.49 25.24 13.66
CA THR A 413 -12.48 24.19 13.44
C THR A 413 -12.55 23.16 14.56
N PHE A 414 -12.51 21.87 14.22
CA PHE A 414 -12.17 20.82 15.17
C PHE A 414 -10.76 20.29 14.92
N LEU A 415 -9.93 20.27 15.97
CA LEU A 415 -8.67 19.53 16.01
C LEU A 415 -8.92 18.20 16.73
N GLN A 416 -8.96 17.10 15.99
CA GLN A 416 -9.28 15.77 16.53
C GLN A 416 -8.00 14.94 16.76
N LEU A 417 -7.96 14.33 17.95
CA LEU A 417 -7.03 13.28 18.37
C LEU A 417 -7.81 12.07 18.91
N ASN A 418 -7.14 10.93 19.05
CA ASN A 418 -7.62 9.72 19.73
C ASN A 418 -6.42 8.85 20.14
N ASP A 419 -6.64 7.93 21.08
CA ASP A 419 -5.68 6.87 21.43
C ASP A 419 -4.27 7.40 21.76
N VAL A 420 -4.16 8.36 22.68
CA VAL A 420 -2.89 9.02 23.02
C VAL A 420 -2.32 8.47 24.32
N TYR A 421 -1.41 7.50 24.23
CA TYR A 421 -0.82 6.85 25.40
C TYR A 421 0.46 7.52 25.89
N GLU A 422 1.20 8.17 25.00
CA GLU A 422 2.46 8.81 25.37
C GLU A 422 2.42 10.33 25.10
N MET A 423 2.91 11.09 26.08
CA MET A 423 2.95 12.55 26.01
C MET A 423 4.11 13.05 25.15
N LEU A 424 5.22 12.28 25.17
CA LEU A 424 6.45 12.59 24.47
C LEU A 424 6.40 12.08 23.02
N PRO A 425 7.17 12.72 22.12
CA PRO A 425 7.44 12.17 20.80
C PRO A 425 8.00 10.74 20.86
N LEU A 426 7.49 9.85 20.01
CA LEU A 426 7.93 8.48 19.84
C LEU A 426 8.79 8.30 18.58
N ASP A 427 9.16 7.06 18.26
CA ASP A 427 10.06 6.74 17.15
C ASP A 427 11.36 7.55 17.21
N GLN A 428 11.96 7.62 18.42
CA GLN A 428 13.15 8.41 18.76
C GLN A 428 12.98 9.92 18.49
N GLY A 429 11.82 10.47 18.84
CA GLY A 429 11.57 11.89 18.68
C GLY A 429 10.96 12.30 17.34
N ARG A 430 10.83 11.37 16.39
CA ARG A 430 10.42 11.67 15.01
C ARG A 430 8.93 11.88 14.83
N LYS A 431 8.09 11.29 15.69
CA LYS A 431 6.63 11.29 15.52
C LYS A 431 5.88 11.61 16.81
N GLY A 432 4.74 12.28 16.69
CA GLY A 432 3.88 12.61 17.82
C GLY A 432 4.49 13.64 18.78
N GLY A 433 3.91 13.69 19.98
CA GLY A 433 4.26 14.62 21.04
C GLY A 433 3.20 15.70 21.27
N LEU A 434 2.69 15.78 22.50
CA LEU A 434 1.61 16.70 22.85
C LEU A 434 2.01 18.17 22.75
N ALA A 435 3.29 18.50 22.99
CA ALA A 435 3.79 19.86 22.82
C ALA A 435 3.73 20.33 21.35
N ARG A 436 3.95 19.44 20.39
CA ARG A 436 3.81 19.73 18.96
C ARG A 436 2.35 19.88 18.55
N VAL A 437 1.47 19.05 19.11
CA VAL A 437 0.01 19.21 18.92
C VAL A 437 -0.47 20.55 19.48
N ALA A 438 0.03 20.96 20.65
CA ALA A 438 -0.27 22.27 21.23
C ALA A 438 0.18 23.41 20.28
N ARG A 439 1.31 23.26 19.57
CA ARG A 439 1.74 24.21 18.54
C ARG A 439 0.77 24.26 17.37
N VAL A 440 0.32 23.11 16.87
CA VAL A 440 -0.73 23.04 15.81
C VAL A 440 -1.99 23.77 16.27
N ARG A 441 -2.45 23.54 17.51
CA ARG A 441 -3.62 24.21 18.07
C ARG A 441 -3.44 25.73 18.13
N GLN A 442 -2.27 26.24 18.51
CA GLN A 442 -2.00 27.68 18.52
C GLN A 442 -2.15 28.29 17.13
N LEU A 443 -1.56 27.66 16.11
CA LEU A 443 -1.67 28.12 14.73
C LEU A 443 -3.14 28.09 14.23
N LEU A 444 -3.90 27.07 14.61
CA LEU A 444 -5.33 26.99 14.27
C LEU A 444 -6.18 28.04 14.98
N LEU A 445 -5.83 28.43 16.21
CA LEU A 445 -6.50 29.53 16.91
C LEU A 445 -6.19 30.91 16.32
N GLU A 446 -4.99 31.08 15.78
CA GLU A 446 -4.61 32.26 14.99
C GLU A 446 -5.40 32.31 13.67
N GLU A 447 -5.61 31.16 13.04
CA GLU A 447 -6.43 31.02 11.82
C GLU A 447 -7.92 31.25 12.09
N ASN A 448 -8.49 30.58 13.09
CA ASN A 448 -9.89 30.66 13.47
C ASN A 448 -10.04 30.56 15.00
N ARG A 449 -10.54 31.63 15.63
CA ARG A 449 -10.76 31.67 17.09
C ARG A 449 -11.81 30.65 17.56
N GLN A 450 -12.72 30.21 16.69
CA GLN A 450 -13.69 29.14 16.96
C GLN A 450 -13.07 27.76 16.71
N THR A 451 -11.88 27.50 17.29
CA THR A 451 -11.18 26.22 17.19
C THR A 451 -11.37 25.44 18.49
N TYR A 452 -11.79 24.18 18.37
CA TYR A 452 -12.00 23.28 19.50
C TYR A 452 -11.20 22.00 19.33
N THR A 453 -10.53 21.56 20.40
CA THR A 453 -9.71 20.36 20.40
C THR A 453 -10.47 19.20 21.04
N ILE A 454 -10.55 18.10 20.31
CA ILE A 454 -11.34 16.91 20.64
C ILE A 454 -10.38 15.73 20.81
N LEU A 455 -10.57 14.95 21.87
CA LEU A 455 -9.85 13.70 22.09
C LEU A 455 -10.84 12.55 22.29
N SER A 456 -10.88 11.64 21.31
CA SER A 456 -11.86 10.55 21.26
C SER A 456 -11.39 9.30 22.01
N GLY A 457 -11.24 9.40 23.33
CA GLY A 457 -10.96 8.29 24.25
C GLY A 457 -9.52 7.77 24.24
N ASP A 458 -9.22 6.91 25.22
CA ASP A 458 -7.98 6.14 25.37
C ASP A 458 -6.72 7.01 25.51
N PHE A 459 -6.63 7.73 26.63
CA PHE A 459 -5.47 8.58 26.93
C PHE A 459 -5.00 8.51 28.38
N VAL A 460 -5.87 8.13 29.32
CA VAL A 460 -5.48 8.07 30.75
C VAL A 460 -4.57 6.86 31.03
N SER A 461 -4.70 5.79 30.24
CA SER A 461 -3.97 4.51 30.31
C SER A 461 -3.70 4.04 28.87
N PRO A 462 -2.66 3.20 28.59
CA PRO A 462 -1.71 2.53 29.49
C PRO A 462 -0.30 3.13 29.51
N SER A 463 -0.15 4.46 29.45
CA SER A 463 1.18 5.12 29.50
C SER A 463 2.12 4.46 30.50
N ALA A 464 3.33 4.07 30.07
CA ALA A 464 4.27 3.39 30.96
C ALA A 464 4.59 4.24 32.20
N LEU A 465 4.68 5.57 32.00
CA LEU A 465 4.93 6.53 33.07
C LEU A 465 3.84 6.51 34.16
N SER A 466 2.61 6.10 33.85
CA SER A 466 1.51 5.99 34.83
C SER A 466 1.87 5.09 36.00
N GLN A 467 2.76 4.12 35.82
CA GLN A 467 3.15 3.16 36.87
C GLN A 467 4.18 3.71 37.85
N SER A 468 4.84 4.81 37.51
CA SER A 468 5.79 5.44 38.40
C SER A 468 5.06 6.10 39.58
N LYS A 469 5.81 6.36 40.66
CA LYS A 469 5.33 7.02 41.87
C LYS A 469 6.01 8.35 42.06
N ILE A 470 5.23 9.38 42.38
CA ILE A 470 5.74 10.68 42.81
C ILE A 470 5.22 10.91 44.23
N ASN A 471 6.14 11.09 45.18
CA ASN A 471 5.84 11.24 46.62
C ASN A 471 4.94 10.12 47.15
N GLY A 472 5.24 8.87 46.79
CA GLY A 472 4.50 7.68 47.23
C GLY A 472 3.15 7.44 46.53
N THR A 473 2.68 8.39 45.71
CA THR A 473 1.42 8.27 44.96
C THR A 473 1.69 7.86 43.52
N THR A 474 1.01 6.82 43.04
CA THR A 474 1.11 6.39 41.64
C THR A 474 0.61 7.48 40.69
N ILE A 475 1.27 7.65 39.55
CA ILE A 475 0.95 8.71 38.59
C ILE A 475 -0.44 8.49 37.96
N ASN A 476 -0.77 7.27 37.53
CA ASN A 476 -2.12 6.84 37.07
C ASN A 476 -2.89 7.92 36.28
N GLY A 477 -2.33 8.36 35.15
CA GLY A 477 -2.94 9.30 34.22
C GLY A 477 -2.87 10.78 34.59
N ARG A 478 -2.37 11.15 35.78
CA ARG A 478 -2.22 12.56 36.21
C ARG A 478 -1.32 13.37 35.26
N GLN A 479 -0.27 12.73 34.75
CA GLN A 479 0.63 13.29 33.76
C GLN A 479 -0.11 13.66 32.47
N MET A 480 -1.01 12.78 32.03
CA MET A 480 -1.78 13.00 30.81
C MET A 480 -2.78 14.13 31.00
N ILE A 481 -3.56 14.11 32.09
CA ILE A 481 -4.52 15.17 32.39
C ILE A 481 -3.84 16.54 32.49
N ALA A 482 -2.69 16.63 33.17
CA ALA A 482 -1.94 17.88 33.27
C ALA A 482 -1.44 18.40 31.91
N SER A 483 -0.94 17.50 31.06
CA SER A 483 -0.45 17.85 29.73
C SER A 483 -1.59 18.29 28.80
N LEU A 484 -2.70 17.54 28.79
CA LEU A 484 -3.90 17.86 28.00
C LEU A 484 -4.60 19.15 28.47
N ASN A 485 -4.61 19.41 29.77
CA ASN A 485 -5.08 20.67 30.34
C ASN A 485 -4.27 21.88 29.84
N THR A 486 -2.96 21.68 29.61
CA THR A 486 -2.06 22.74 29.16
C THR A 486 -2.12 22.93 27.65
N LEU A 487 -2.20 21.82 26.91
CA LEU A 487 -2.43 21.80 25.46
C LEU A 487 -3.72 22.54 25.09
N GLY A 488 -4.77 22.38 25.91
CA GLY A 488 -6.06 23.03 25.72
C GLY A 488 -7.08 22.15 25.00
N ILE A 489 -7.25 20.91 25.48
CA ILE A 489 -8.40 20.07 25.10
C ILE A 489 -9.71 20.77 25.50
N ASP A 490 -10.76 20.60 24.70
CA ASP A 490 -12.10 21.14 24.98
C ASP A 490 -13.11 20.04 25.33
N PHE A 491 -13.13 18.96 24.54
CA PHE A 491 -14.09 17.86 24.68
C PHE A 491 -13.43 16.50 24.57
N VAL A 492 -13.87 15.57 25.42
CA VAL A 492 -13.44 14.17 25.37
C VAL A 492 -14.63 13.23 25.52
N THR A 493 -14.49 12.02 25.00
CA THR A 493 -15.34 10.87 25.37
C THR A 493 -14.48 9.82 26.10
N PHE A 494 -15.13 8.86 26.75
CA PHE A 494 -14.42 7.70 27.28
C PHE A 494 -14.04 6.73 26.16
N GLY A 495 -12.84 6.17 26.25
CA GLY A 495 -12.46 4.90 25.67
C GLY A 495 -12.42 3.79 26.74
N ASN A 496 -12.02 2.60 26.33
CA ASN A 496 -11.97 1.44 27.23
C ASN A 496 -10.85 1.55 28.28
N HIS A 497 -9.72 2.19 27.94
CA HIS A 497 -8.56 2.26 28.81
C HIS A 497 -8.69 3.30 29.92
N GLU A 498 -9.64 4.25 29.85
CA GLU A 498 -9.98 5.08 31.02
C GLU A 498 -10.42 4.25 32.23
N PHE A 499 -11.01 3.08 31.99
CA PHE A 499 -11.55 2.18 33.02
C PHE A 499 -10.54 1.15 33.54
N ASP A 500 -9.28 1.22 33.09
CA ASP A 500 -8.18 0.49 33.74
C ASP A 500 -7.95 0.97 35.16
N LEU A 501 -8.24 2.26 35.41
CA LEU A 501 -8.24 2.85 36.74
C LEU A 501 -9.40 2.31 37.58
N ASN A 502 -9.25 2.36 38.90
CA ASN A 502 -10.38 2.14 39.79
C ASN A 502 -11.32 3.37 39.80
N GLU A 503 -12.53 3.21 40.33
CA GLU A 503 -13.56 4.26 40.33
C GLU A 503 -13.05 5.58 40.95
N THR A 504 -12.35 5.50 42.09
CA THR A 504 -11.84 6.68 42.81
C THR A 504 -10.82 7.45 41.98
N GLU A 505 -9.90 6.74 41.34
CA GLU A 505 -8.86 7.34 40.50
C GLU A 505 -9.45 7.95 39.22
N LEU A 506 -10.39 7.25 38.56
CA LEU A 506 -11.08 7.77 37.39
C LEU A 506 -11.83 9.06 37.72
N ILE A 507 -12.58 9.10 38.82
CA ILE A 507 -13.27 10.31 39.30
C ILE A 507 -12.27 11.44 39.57
N ALA A 508 -11.10 11.12 40.14
CA ALA A 508 -10.05 12.11 40.36
C ALA A 508 -9.52 12.70 39.03
N ARG A 509 -9.28 11.86 38.00
CA ARG A 509 -8.86 12.33 36.67
C ARG A 509 -9.92 13.21 36.01
N ILE A 510 -11.20 12.84 36.12
CA ILE A 510 -12.32 13.66 35.63
C ILE A 510 -12.33 15.01 36.34
N ASN A 511 -12.19 15.05 37.66
CA ASN A 511 -12.21 16.31 38.43
C ASN A 511 -10.97 17.20 38.21
N GLU A 512 -9.82 16.59 37.89
CA GLU A 512 -8.59 17.32 37.54
C GLU A 512 -8.64 17.92 36.11
N SER A 513 -9.59 17.47 35.28
CA SER A 513 -9.72 17.90 33.89
C SER A 513 -10.30 19.33 33.80
N LYS A 514 -9.68 20.18 32.98
CA LYS A 514 -10.20 21.52 32.61
C LYS A 514 -11.11 21.48 31.38
N PHE A 515 -11.27 20.30 30.79
CA PHE A 515 -12.08 20.01 29.61
C PHE A 515 -13.35 19.24 29.97
N SER A 516 -14.32 19.23 29.06
CA SER A 516 -15.62 18.59 29.30
C SER A 516 -15.62 17.12 28.86
N TRP A 517 -15.94 16.23 29.80
CA TRP A 517 -16.21 14.82 29.53
C TRP A 517 -17.65 14.65 29.03
N ILE A 518 -17.82 13.93 27.92
CA ILE A 518 -19.12 13.66 27.31
C ILE A 518 -19.28 12.15 27.17
N SER A 519 -20.36 11.59 27.71
CA SER A 519 -20.69 10.18 27.51
C SER A 519 -22.19 9.96 27.63
N SER A 520 -22.76 9.35 26.59
CA SER A 520 -24.19 9.12 26.42
C SER A 520 -24.58 7.67 26.74
N ASN A 521 -23.64 6.72 26.69
CA ASN A 521 -23.91 5.30 26.87
C ASN A 521 -23.20 4.63 28.07
N VAL A 522 -22.35 5.37 28.80
CA VAL A 522 -21.68 4.87 30.02
C VAL A 522 -22.30 5.52 31.26
N PHE A 523 -22.64 4.69 32.24
CA PHE A 523 -23.30 5.09 33.49
C PHE A 523 -22.62 4.49 34.71
N LYS A 524 -22.80 5.11 35.86
CA LYS A 524 -22.39 4.52 37.14
C LYS A 524 -23.24 3.28 37.43
N SER A 525 -22.61 2.21 37.90
CA SER A 525 -23.28 0.94 38.23
C SER A 525 -24.50 1.16 39.15
N GLY A 526 -25.59 0.45 38.85
CA GLY A 526 -26.87 0.60 39.55
C GLY A 526 -27.65 1.88 39.24
N THR A 527 -27.19 2.72 38.31
CA THR A 527 -27.86 3.98 37.95
C THR A 527 -27.94 4.20 36.43
N ASP A 528 -28.75 5.19 36.03
CA ASP A 528 -28.77 5.75 34.67
C ASP A 528 -28.02 7.09 34.59
N LEU A 529 -27.21 7.43 35.58
CA LEU A 529 -26.50 8.71 35.63
C LEU A 529 -25.05 8.56 35.16
N PRO A 530 -24.50 9.53 34.39
CA PRO A 530 -23.07 9.57 34.11
C PRO A 530 -22.28 9.88 35.39
N PHE A 531 -20.95 9.75 35.32
CA PHE A 531 -20.08 10.17 36.43
C PHE A 531 -20.25 11.66 36.76
N SER A 532 -19.92 12.04 38.00
CA SER A 532 -19.88 13.46 38.39
C SER A 532 -18.98 14.24 37.43
N SER A 533 -19.42 15.43 37.02
CA SER A 533 -18.71 16.28 36.04
C SER A 533 -18.62 15.72 34.62
N THR A 534 -19.30 14.61 34.31
CA THR A 534 -19.49 14.10 32.95
C THR A 534 -20.88 14.45 32.45
N SER A 535 -20.97 15.02 31.25
CA SER A 535 -22.24 15.40 30.63
C SER A 535 -22.77 14.28 29.75
N ARG A 536 -24.09 14.03 29.77
CA ARG A 536 -24.71 13.04 28.87
C ARG A 536 -24.64 13.47 27.40
N TYR A 537 -24.68 14.77 27.16
CA TYR A 537 -24.46 15.44 25.87
C TYR A 537 -23.99 16.87 26.18
N LYS A 538 -23.42 17.57 25.18
CA LYS A 538 -23.03 18.97 25.30
C LYS A 538 -23.61 19.78 24.15
N ILE A 539 -24.09 20.99 24.42
CA ILE A 539 -24.45 21.95 23.37
C ILE A 539 -23.33 22.99 23.30
N LEU A 540 -22.72 23.10 22.13
CA LEU A 540 -21.75 24.13 21.81
C LEU A 540 -22.46 25.20 20.96
N SER A 541 -22.52 26.42 21.47
CA SER A 541 -23.12 27.56 20.76
C SER A 541 -22.04 28.37 20.06
N ILE A 542 -22.13 28.47 18.74
CA ILE A 542 -21.23 29.29 17.90
C ILE A 542 -22.11 30.29 17.14
N ASP A 543 -22.05 31.55 17.55
CA ASP A 543 -22.93 32.62 17.07
C ASP A 543 -24.41 32.25 17.11
N LYS A 544 -25.02 31.96 15.95
CA LYS A 544 -26.44 31.63 15.79
C LYS A 544 -26.71 30.13 15.69
N ILE A 545 -25.68 29.30 15.77
CA ILE A 545 -25.74 27.85 15.55
C ILE A 545 -25.53 27.12 16.86
N ARG A 546 -26.25 26.01 17.03
CA ARG A 546 -26.03 25.07 18.12
C ARG A 546 -25.58 23.72 17.60
N ILE A 547 -24.42 23.28 18.08
CA ILE A 547 -23.84 21.97 17.78
C ILE A 547 -24.10 21.06 18.98
N LEU A 548 -24.84 19.98 18.78
CA LEU A 548 -25.04 18.92 19.77
C LEU A 548 -23.89 17.93 19.67
N LEU A 549 -23.19 17.71 20.79
CA LEU A 549 -22.13 16.72 20.93
C LEU A 549 -22.64 15.56 21.79
N ILE A 550 -22.48 14.34 21.29
CA ILE A 550 -22.71 13.10 22.05
C ILE A 550 -21.41 12.32 22.15
N GLY A 551 -21.24 11.54 23.22
CA GLY A 551 -20.04 10.74 23.46
C GLY A 551 -20.40 9.26 23.56
N LEU A 552 -19.73 8.38 22.83
CA LEU A 552 -20.03 6.94 22.84
C LEU A 552 -18.75 6.14 23.07
N ALA A 553 -18.83 5.16 23.95
CA ALA A 553 -17.72 4.27 24.28
C ALA A 553 -18.04 2.81 23.97
N ILE A 554 -17.02 2.03 23.64
CA ILE A 554 -17.07 0.58 23.41
C ILE A 554 -17.42 -0.18 24.69
N ASP A 555 -17.87 -1.43 24.56
CA ASP A 555 -18.16 -2.35 25.65
C ASP A 555 -17.00 -2.44 26.64
N ILE A 556 -17.29 -2.14 27.90
CA ILE A 556 -16.34 -2.17 29.01
C ILE A 556 -16.92 -3.02 30.13
N ASN A 557 -16.11 -3.94 30.66
CA ASN A 557 -16.50 -4.79 31.77
C ASN A 557 -15.82 -4.34 33.07
N LYS A 558 -16.52 -3.55 33.89
CA LYS A 558 -16.11 -3.18 35.25
C LYS A 558 -17.29 -3.17 36.20
N SER A 559 -17.06 -3.60 37.45
CA SER A 559 -18.11 -3.70 38.48
C SER A 559 -18.78 -2.37 38.83
N TYR A 560 -18.06 -1.26 38.67
CA TYR A 560 -18.51 0.09 39.02
C TYR A 560 -19.19 0.84 37.86
N ILE A 561 -19.34 0.21 36.68
CA ILE A 561 -20.03 0.82 35.53
C ILE A 561 -21.20 -0.04 35.03
N ARG A 562 -22.12 0.63 34.34
CA ARG A 562 -23.11 0.01 33.47
C ARG A 562 -22.99 0.69 32.10
N ILE A 563 -22.88 -0.10 31.04
CA ILE A 563 -22.75 0.41 29.67
C ILE A 563 -23.80 -0.21 28.77
N ILE A 564 -24.31 0.56 27.81
CA ILE A 564 -25.15 0.02 26.74
C ILE A 564 -24.24 -0.74 25.77
N ASN A 565 -24.47 -2.04 25.63
CA ASN A 565 -23.66 -2.88 24.77
C ASN A 565 -23.75 -2.47 23.29
N GLN A 566 -22.73 -2.82 22.51
CA GLN A 566 -22.67 -2.48 21.09
C GLN A 566 -23.90 -2.97 20.31
N THR A 567 -24.40 -4.18 20.59
CA THR A 567 -25.57 -4.76 19.91
C THR A 567 -26.84 -3.93 20.09
N SER A 568 -27.00 -3.25 21.23
CA SER A 568 -28.16 -2.39 21.52
C SER A 568 -27.86 -0.90 21.37
N LEU A 569 -26.66 -0.54 20.92
CA LEU A 569 -26.20 0.85 20.90
C LEU A 569 -26.98 1.69 19.90
N ILE A 570 -27.19 1.20 18.67
CA ILE A 570 -27.91 1.96 17.63
C ILE A 570 -29.37 2.24 18.05
N PRO A 571 -30.19 1.25 18.47
CA PRO A 571 -31.54 1.52 18.97
C PRO A 571 -31.54 2.47 20.18
N PHE A 572 -30.56 2.32 21.07
CA PHE A 572 -30.42 3.21 22.23
C PHE A 572 -30.15 4.66 21.81
N VAL A 573 -29.23 4.91 20.89
CA VAL A 573 -28.91 6.28 20.44
C VAL A 573 -30.13 6.91 19.76
N GLN A 574 -30.88 6.16 18.95
CA GLN A 574 -32.14 6.65 18.36
C GLN A 574 -33.16 7.03 19.44
N GLN A 575 -33.34 6.19 20.46
CA GLN A 575 -34.24 6.47 21.58
C GLN A 575 -33.75 7.67 22.42
N PHE A 576 -32.45 7.77 22.63
CA PHE A 576 -31.82 8.86 23.36
C PHE A 576 -32.03 10.20 22.63
N LEU A 577 -31.77 10.28 21.33
CA LEU A 577 -32.03 11.48 20.52
C LEU A 577 -33.52 11.87 20.54
N LYS A 578 -34.43 10.88 20.56
CA LYS A 578 -35.87 11.12 20.74
C LYS A 578 -36.19 11.68 22.12
N SER A 579 -35.52 11.22 23.18
CA SER A 579 -35.72 11.71 24.55
C SER A 579 -35.31 13.17 24.75
N ILE A 580 -34.39 13.66 23.92
CA ILE A 580 -33.91 15.04 23.94
C ILE A 580 -34.44 15.87 22.76
N SER A 581 -35.54 15.46 22.13
CA SER A 581 -36.09 16.15 20.94
C SER A 581 -36.59 17.57 21.21
N ASN A 582 -36.80 17.93 22.48
CA ASN A 582 -37.11 19.29 22.91
C ASN A 582 -35.91 20.25 22.81
N ILE A 583 -34.69 19.70 22.74
CA ILE A 583 -33.46 20.46 22.55
C ILE A 583 -33.32 20.77 21.08
N LYS A 584 -33.30 22.07 20.77
CA LYS A 584 -33.05 22.52 19.41
C LYS A 584 -31.54 22.58 19.15
N TYR A 585 -31.08 21.95 18.08
CA TYR A 585 -29.71 22.02 17.56
C TYR A 585 -29.76 22.06 16.02
N ASP A 586 -28.68 22.55 15.42
CA ASP A 586 -28.54 22.66 13.96
C ASP A 586 -27.59 21.62 13.38
N VAL A 587 -26.65 21.10 14.19
CA VAL A 587 -25.64 20.11 13.81
C VAL A 587 -25.48 19.09 14.94
N LEU A 588 -25.37 17.79 14.63
CA LEU A 588 -25.05 16.72 15.57
C LEU A 588 -23.69 16.09 15.25
N VAL A 589 -22.77 16.12 16.22
CA VAL A 589 -21.45 15.48 16.13
C VAL A 589 -21.35 14.37 17.18
N ALA A 590 -20.96 13.18 16.75
CA ALA A 590 -20.68 12.07 17.65
C ALA A 590 -19.17 11.94 17.88
N LEU A 591 -18.75 12.02 19.14
CA LEU A 591 -17.40 11.68 19.59
C LEU A 591 -17.44 10.20 19.98
N THR A 592 -16.72 9.34 19.27
CA THR A 592 -16.85 7.89 19.44
C THR A 592 -15.51 7.25 19.81
N HIS A 593 -15.57 6.26 20.68
CA HIS A 593 -14.48 5.34 20.92
C HIS A 593 -15.05 3.93 20.78
N LEU A 594 -15.37 3.57 19.54
CA LEU A 594 -16.11 2.38 19.13
C LEU A 594 -15.35 1.69 18.01
N ASP A 595 -15.63 0.41 17.78
CA ASP A 595 -15.17 -0.24 16.56
C ASP A 595 -15.68 0.48 15.30
N LEU A 596 -14.86 0.51 14.26
CA LEU A 596 -15.13 1.20 13.00
C LEU A 596 -16.43 0.69 12.36
N GLU A 597 -16.75 -0.59 12.52
CA GLU A 597 -18.01 -1.15 12.03
C GLU A 597 -19.22 -0.56 12.74
N ILE A 598 -19.15 -0.27 14.03
CA ILE A 598 -20.24 0.36 14.78
C ILE A 598 -20.36 1.84 14.38
N ASP A 599 -19.26 2.54 14.13
CA ASP A 599 -19.31 3.91 13.59
C ASP A 599 -19.96 3.97 12.20
N LYS A 600 -19.69 2.97 11.33
CA LYS A 600 -20.39 2.84 10.04
C LYS A 600 -21.88 2.63 10.25
N GLN A 601 -22.27 1.74 11.17
CA GLN A 601 -23.67 1.49 11.49
C GLN A 601 -24.37 2.73 12.07
N LEU A 602 -23.70 3.53 12.90
CA LEU A 602 -24.23 4.80 13.40
C LEU A 602 -24.55 5.75 12.24
N ALA A 603 -23.60 5.95 11.32
CA ALA A 603 -23.80 6.79 10.14
C ALA A 603 -24.91 6.26 9.21
N GLU A 604 -25.04 4.94 9.06
CA GLU A 604 -26.04 4.35 8.16
C GLU A 604 -27.47 4.38 8.74
N ASN A 605 -27.61 4.23 10.06
CA ASN A 605 -28.91 4.05 10.71
C ASN A 605 -29.42 5.31 11.44
N ILE A 606 -28.59 6.34 11.58
CA ILE A 606 -28.93 7.59 12.29
C ILE A 606 -28.58 8.79 11.40
N PRO A 607 -29.43 9.12 10.41
CA PRO A 607 -29.16 10.19 9.44
C PRO A 607 -29.14 11.59 10.06
N GLN A 608 -29.54 11.75 11.33
CA GLN A 608 -29.40 13.01 12.07
C GLN A 608 -27.95 13.35 12.40
N ILE A 609 -27.02 12.40 12.39
CA ILE A 609 -25.61 12.65 12.69
C ILE A 609 -24.95 13.32 11.48
N ASP A 610 -24.26 14.44 11.68
CA ASP A 610 -23.57 15.17 10.61
C ASP A 610 -22.07 14.84 10.52
N LEU A 611 -21.46 14.38 11.61
CA LEU A 611 -20.02 14.11 11.71
C LEU A 611 -19.72 13.12 12.84
N ILE A 612 -18.88 12.13 12.57
CA ILE A 612 -18.36 11.17 13.57
C ILE A 612 -16.85 11.35 13.71
N LEU A 613 -16.42 11.65 14.93
CA LEU A 613 -15.03 11.85 15.34
C LEU A 613 -14.62 10.69 16.26
N GLY A 614 -14.09 9.63 15.66
CA GLY A 614 -13.81 8.36 16.33
C GLY A 614 -12.37 8.17 16.82
N GLY A 615 -12.16 7.09 17.56
CA GLY A 615 -10.89 6.47 18.00
C GLY A 615 -11.05 4.95 18.12
N HIS A 616 -10.11 4.25 18.78
CA HIS A 616 -10.09 2.79 19.08
C HIS A 616 -9.19 1.92 18.19
N GLU A 617 -9.09 2.19 16.88
CA GLU A 617 -8.33 1.32 15.96
C GLU A 617 -6.84 1.58 15.96
N HIS A 618 -6.40 2.69 16.56
CA HIS A 618 -5.03 3.21 16.55
C HIS A 618 -4.48 3.56 15.15
N GLU A 619 -5.30 3.44 14.12
CA GLU A 619 -4.97 3.77 12.74
C GLU A 619 -5.90 4.85 12.24
N ASN A 620 -5.37 5.71 11.37
CA ASN A 620 -6.19 6.74 10.77
C ASN A 620 -7.20 6.16 9.78
N TYR A 621 -8.46 6.57 9.92
CA TYR A 621 -9.54 6.26 9.01
C TYR A 621 -10.23 7.53 8.54
N PHE A 622 -10.69 7.49 7.30
CA PHE A 622 -11.66 8.43 6.78
C PHE A 622 -12.70 7.66 5.98
N LEU A 623 -13.98 7.82 6.24
CA LEU A 623 -15.06 7.19 5.47
C LEU A 623 -16.23 8.16 5.30
N LEU A 624 -17.06 7.89 4.29
CA LEU A 624 -18.36 8.49 4.10
C LEU A 624 -19.39 7.37 4.08
N ARG A 625 -20.42 7.46 4.93
CA ARG A 625 -21.43 6.40 5.09
C ARG A 625 -22.84 6.96 5.30
N GLY A 626 -23.83 6.10 5.13
CA GLY A 626 -25.24 6.48 5.15
C GLY A 626 -25.70 7.27 3.92
N SER A 627 -27.00 7.52 3.85
CA SER A 627 -27.63 8.22 2.71
C SER A 627 -27.17 9.67 2.55
N GLU A 628 -26.72 10.30 3.64
CA GLU A 628 -26.25 11.69 3.66
C GLU A 628 -24.73 11.82 3.52
N TYR A 629 -24.01 10.72 3.26
CA TYR A 629 -22.54 10.70 3.16
C TYR A 629 -21.85 11.30 4.39
N ILE A 630 -22.26 10.84 5.57
CA ILE A 630 -21.78 11.31 6.87
C ILE A 630 -20.28 10.99 7.00
N PRO A 631 -19.42 11.98 7.27
CA PRO A 631 -18.00 11.76 7.50
C PRO A 631 -17.74 11.01 8.81
N ILE A 632 -16.89 9.99 8.73
CA ILE A 632 -16.30 9.30 9.87
C ILE A 632 -14.79 9.49 9.79
N THR A 633 -14.16 10.00 10.84
CA THR A 633 -12.70 10.18 10.91
C THR A 633 -12.12 9.65 12.20
N LYS A 634 -10.94 9.05 12.13
CA LYS A 634 -10.13 8.59 13.26
C LYS A 634 -8.67 8.88 12.95
N ALA A 635 -7.89 9.44 13.85
CA ALA A 635 -6.45 9.67 13.66
C ALA A 635 -5.62 8.45 14.11
N ASP A 636 -4.32 8.44 13.80
CA ASP A 636 -3.42 7.43 14.34
C ASP A 636 -3.19 7.66 15.85
N ALA A 637 -2.89 6.59 16.58
CA ALA A 637 -2.56 6.66 17.99
C ALA A 637 -1.30 7.52 18.29
N ASN A 638 -1.13 7.86 19.57
CA ASN A 638 0.00 8.62 20.11
C ASN A 638 0.21 9.98 19.43
N ALA A 639 -0.88 10.54 18.89
CA ALA A 639 -0.87 11.78 18.12
C ALA A 639 0.15 11.76 16.96
N PHE A 640 0.44 10.60 16.36
CA PHE A 640 1.28 10.54 15.16
C PHE A 640 0.67 11.34 14.02
N THR A 641 -0.66 11.35 13.97
CA THR A 641 -1.43 12.26 13.16
C THR A 641 -2.53 12.91 13.99
N VAL A 642 -3.05 14.02 13.47
CA VAL A 642 -4.26 14.69 13.96
C VAL A 642 -5.14 15.02 12.78
N TYR A 643 -6.46 15.03 12.98
CA TYR A 643 -7.37 15.56 11.95
C TYR A 643 -7.72 17.02 12.24
N ILE A 644 -7.65 17.85 11.20
CA ILE A 644 -8.11 19.24 11.24
C ILE A 644 -9.37 19.33 10.39
N HIS A 645 -10.51 19.55 11.04
CA HIS A 645 -11.82 19.69 10.41
C HIS A 645 -12.24 21.15 10.37
N ARG A 646 -12.17 21.77 9.19
CA ARG A 646 -12.70 23.11 8.94
C ARG A 646 -14.16 22.98 8.52
N CYS A 647 -15.05 23.38 9.42
CA CYS A 647 -16.48 23.27 9.28
C CYS A 647 -17.08 24.61 8.83
N ALA A 648 -18.05 24.55 7.93
CA ALA A 648 -18.80 25.71 7.48
C ALA A 648 -20.27 25.37 7.30
N PHE A 649 -21.13 26.01 8.08
CA PHE A 649 -22.57 25.81 8.03
C PHE A 649 -23.26 26.96 7.33
N ASN A 650 -24.05 26.64 6.30
CA ASN A 650 -24.83 27.65 5.57
C ASN A 650 -26.16 27.93 6.28
N LEU A 651 -26.38 29.18 6.69
CA LEU A 651 -27.58 29.60 7.42
C LEU A 651 -28.89 29.47 6.63
N ASN A 652 -28.82 29.54 5.29
CA ASN A 652 -29.98 29.49 4.40
C ASN A 652 -30.34 28.04 4.04
N THR A 653 -29.36 27.25 3.60
CA THR A 653 -29.61 25.87 3.16
C THR A 653 -29.64 24.87 4.31
N LYS A 654 -29.21 25.28 5.51
CA LYS A 654 -29.08 24.42 6.69
C LYS A 654 -28.21 23.17 6.43
N ARG A 655 -27.13 23.36 5.67
CA ARG A 655 -26.20 22.27 5.33
C ARG A 655 -24.81 22.57 5.89
N LEU A 656 -24.22 21.56 6.53
CA LEU A 656 -22.83 21.55 6.96
C LEU A 656 -21.92 21.12 5.80
N ARG A 657 -20.81 21.83 5.62
CA ARG A 657 -19.66 21.37 4.84
C ARG A 657 -18.47 21.19 5.76
N VAL A 658 -17.76 20.09 5.62
CA VAL A 658 -16.57 19.79 6.42
C VAL A 658 -15.40 19.51 5.49
N TYR A 659 -14.34 20.29 5.62
CA TYR A 659 -13.05 20.07 4.96
C TYR A 659 -12.09 19.48 5.98
N ARG A 660 -11.48 18.33 5.67
CA ARG A 660 -10.72 17.53 6.63
C ARG A 660 -9.31 17.36 6.11
N THR A 661 -8.33 17.58 6.98
CA THR A 661 -6.91 17.39 6.67
C THR A 661 -6.30 16.50 7.72
N LEU A 662 -5.78 15.33 7.31
CA LEU A 662 -4.93 14.53 8.17
C LEU A 662 -3.55 15.15 8.19
N THR A 663 -3.07 15.55 9.36
CA THR A 663 -1.79 16.24 9.54
C THR A 663 -0.85 15.37 10.35
N GLN A 664 0.34 15.11 9.84
CA GLN A 664 1.37 14.37 10.58
C GLN A 664 2.01 15.28 11.63
N ILE A 665 2.24 14.72 12.82
CA ILE A 665 3.00 15.38 13.87
C ILE A 665 4.41 14.83 13.86
N THR A 666 5.35 15.63 13.36
CA THR A 666 6.74 15.21 13.15
C THR A 666 7.71 16.12 13.91
N SER A 667 8.99 15.76 13.91
CA SER A 667 10.07 16.61 14.46
C SER A 667 10.28 17.95 13.75
N GLU A 668 9.58 18.21 12.64
CA GLU A 668 9.61 19.51 11.96
C GLU A 668 8.73 20.56 12.63
N LEU A 669 7.77 20.13 13.47
CA LEU A 669 6.96 21.03 14.28
C LEU A 669 7.70 21.36 15.57
N GLU A 670 7.88 22.66 15.83
CA GLU A 670 8.39 23.13 17.10
C GLU A 670 7.43 22.80 18.25
N ASP A 671 8.01 22.52 19.41
CA ASP A 671 7.24 22.29 20.63
C ASP A 671 6.66 23.61 21.16
N GLU A 672 5.39 23.59 21.56
CA GLU A 672 4.82 24.69 22.34
C GLU A 672 5.39 24.69 23.75
N GLN A 673 6.02 25.80 24.14
CA GLN A 673 6.86 25.87 25.34
C GLN A 673 6.13 25.47 26.62
N LYS A 674 4.90 25.96 26.88
CA LYS A 674 4.21 25.69 28.15
C LYS A 674 3.85 24.22 28.29
N THR A 675 3.37 23.62 27.21
CA THR A 675 3.04 22.19 27.17
C THR A 675 4.31 21.34 27.29
N ALA A 676 5.39 21.73 26.62
CA ALA A 676 6.69 21.05 26.71
C ALA A 676 7.25 21.05 28.15
N GLU A 677 7.16 22.19 28.86
CA GLU A 677 7.59 22.31 30.25
C GLU A 677 6.83 21.33 31.17
N ILE A 678 5.51 21.22 31.01
CA ILE A 678 4.67 20.29 31.78
C ILE A 678 4.99 18.84 31.44
N VAL A 679 5.10 18.50 30.15
CA VAL A 679 5.44 17.14 29.70
C VAL A 679 6.81 16.72 30.25
N ASN A 680 7.81 17.59 30.14
CA ASN A 680 9.16 17.34 30.65
C ASN A 680 9.20 17.24 32.17
N TYR A 681 8.43 18.06 32.89
CA TYR A 681 8.32 17.95 34.35
C TYR A 681 7.81 16.57 34.77
N TRP A 682 6.72 16.11 34.16
CA TRP A 682 6.14 14.80 34.49
C TRP A 682 7.06 13.66 34.09
N TYR A 683 7.65 13.70 32.90
CA TYR A 683 8.63 12.72 32.46
C TYR A 683 9.79 12.61 33.46
N ASN A 684 10.48 13.71 33.75
CA ASN A 684 11.61 13.72 34.67
C ASN A 684 11.24 13.26 36.08
N SER A 685 10.05 13.62 36.56
CA SER A 685 9.56 13.18 37.87
C SER A 685 9.21 11.69 37.90
N GLY A 686 8.61 11.17 36.84
CA GLY A 686 8.31 9.74 36.71
C GLY A 686 9.57 8.89 36.54
N ILE A 687 10.59 9.37 35.83
CA ILE A 687 11.89 8.69 35.75
C ILE A 687 12.52 8.53 37.14
N LYS A 688 12.54 9.61 37.95
CA LYS A 688 13.00 9.54 39.35
C LYS A 688 12.18 8.57 40.21
N GLY A 689 10.87 8.49 39.97
CA GLY A 689 10.02 7.53 40.68
C GLY A 689 10.35 6.08 40.35
N PHE A 690 10.73 5.78 39.10
CA PHE A 690 11.23 4.45 38.72
C PHE A 690 12.59 4.14 39.35
N GLU A 691 13.49 5.12 39.44
CA GLU A 691 14.79 5.00 40.12
C GLU A 691 14.65 4.60 41.60
N GLN A 692 13.63 5.12 42.29
CA GLN A 692 13.37 4.78 43.69
C GLN A 692 12.95 3.31 43.91
N ILE A 693 12.41 2.65 42.90
CA ILE A 693 12.00 1.24 42.95
C ILE A 693 12.98 0.30 42.24
N GLY A 694 14.20 0.79 41.96
CA GLY A 694 15.31 -0.02 41.45
C GLY A 694 15.43 -0.12 39.94
N PHE A 695 14.57 0.53 39.16
CA PHE A 695 14.73 0.63 37.71
C PHE A 695 15.67 1.79 37.35
N GLN A 696 16.40 1.68 36.25
CA GLN A 696 17.26 2.77 35.75
C GLN A 696 16.77 3.14 34.34
N PRO A 697 15.69 3.92 34.19
CA PRO A 697 15.00 4.10 32.90
C PRO A 697 15.93 4.56 31.76
N ASN A 698 16.88 5.44 32.05
CA ASN A 698 17.83 5.99 31.07
C ASN A 698 19.01 5.05 30.75
N LYS A 699 19.13 3.92 31.44
CA LYS A 699 20.21 2.96 31.21
C LYS A 699 19.98 2.22 29.90
N THR A 700 20.99 2.22 29.04
CA THR A 700 21.03 1.40 27.84
C THR A 700 20.99 -0.09 28.22
N VAL A 701 20.05 -0.80 27.64
CA VAL A 701 19.91 -2.25 27.72
C VAL A 701 20.63 -2.91 26.55
N SER A 702 20.48 -2.34 25.35
CA SER A 702 20.93 -2.96 24.11
C SER A 702 21.16 -1.94 23.00
N CYS A 703 22.05 -2.27 22.07
CA CYS A 703 22.21 -1.56 20.81
C CYS A 703 21.91 -2.47 19.62
N LEU A 704 20.76 -2.25 18.99
CA LEU A 704 20.31 -3.03 17.85
C LEU A 704 21.07 -2.62 16.58
N PRO A 705 21.51 -3.59 15.75
CA PRO A 705 22.03 -3.32 14.41
C PRO A 705 21.02 -2.53 13.57
N SER A 706 21.50 -1.74 12.60
CA SER A 706 20.62 -0.91 11.74
C SER A 706 19.60 -1.71 10.92
N SER A 707 19.86 -3.00 10.68
CA SER A 707 18.94 -3.93 10.01
C SER A 707 17.81 -4.44 10.91
N ILE A 708 17.89 -4.24 12.22
CA ILE A 708 16.93 -4.74 13.20
C ILE A 708 15.97 -3.61 13.57
N VAL A 709 14.68 -3.87 13.35
CA VAL A 709 13.57 -2.97 13.70
C VAL A 709 12.56 -3.76 14.51
N LEU A 710 12.22 -3.25 15.69
CA LEU A 710 11.24 -3.87 16.58
C LEU A 710 9.91 -3.15 16.42
N ASP A 711 9.03 -3.72 15.59
CA ASP A 711 7.68 -3.20 15.39
C ASP A 711 6.77 -3.64 16.54
N GLY A 712 6.42 -2.71 17.41
CA GLY A 712 5.55 -2.92 18.57
C GLY A 712 4.19 -2.24 18.46
N ARG A 713 3.80 -1.81 17.26
CA ARG A 713 2.48 -1.21 17.01
C ARG A 713 1.39 -2.24 17.27
N SER A 714 0.33 -1.84 17.97
CA SER A 714 -0.82 -2.69 18.31
C SER A 714 -1.41 -3.35 17.07
N THR A 715 -1.49 -2.64 15.95
CA THR A 715 -2.03 -3.17 14.70
C THR A 715 -1.15 -4.22 14.04
N SER A 716 0.14 -4.25 14.37
CA SER A 716 1.07 -5.28 13.92
C SER A 716 1.07 -6.47 14.87
N VAL A 717 1.40 -6.24 16.14
CA VAL A 717 1.58 -7.32 17.13
C VAL A 717 0.30 -8.10 17.45
N ARG A 718 -0.89 -7.55 17.20
CA ARG A 718 -2.17 -8.25 17.41
C ARG A 718 -2.67 -9.02 16.19
N ASN A 719 -2.02 -8.90 15.03
CA ASN A 719 -2.49 -9.51 13.79
C ASN A 719 -1.52 -10.53 13.19
N PHE A 720 -0.21 -10.33 13.39
CA PHE A 720 0.82 -11.21 12.85
C PHE A 720 2.09 -11.19 13.72
N PRO A 721 2.93 -12.24 13.63
CA PRO A 721 4.23 -12.24 14.29
C PRO A 721 5.13 -11.12 13.76
N THR A 722 5.75 -10.40 14.69
CA THR A 722 6.76 -9.36 14.44
C THR A 722 8.08 -9.79 15.08
N LEU A 723 9.19 -9.15 14.68
CA LEU A 723 10.46 -9.40 15.35
C LEU A 723 10.42 -9.07 16.84
N LEU A 724 9.61 -8.09 17.26
CA LEU A 724 9.42 -7.77 18.68
C LEU A 724 8.69 -8.91 19.40
N THR A 725 7.59 -9.45 18.85
CA THR A 725 6.87 -10.57 19.46
C THR A 725 7.73 -11.82 19.56
N ASP A 726 8.58 -12.06 18.55
CA ASP A 726 9.50 -13.20 18.53
C ASP A 726 10.59 -13.06 19.58
N ILE A 727 11.21 -11.87 19.70
CA ILE A 727 12.21 -11.59 20.74
C ILE A 727 11.58 -11.65 22.14
N ALA A 728 10.39 -11.08 22.31
CA ALA A 728 9.63 -11.14 23.55
C ALA A 728 9.37 -12.60 23.95
N CYS A 729 8.86 -13.43 23.04
CA CYS A 729 8.65 -14.85 23.31
C CYS A 729 9.96 -15.56 23.64
N GLN A 730 11.01 -15.34 22.84
CA GLN A 730 12.32 -15.95 23.06
C GLN A 730 12.91 -15.53 24.41
N SER A 731 12.65 -14.31 24.90
CA SER A 731 13.10 -13.86 26.21
C SER A 731 12.41 -14.59 27.37
N ILE A 732 11.11 -14.86 27.22
CA ILE A 732 10.32 -15.64 28.18
C ILE A 732 10.84 -17.09 28.20
N LEU A 733 11.01 -17.70 27.02
CA LEU A 733 11.53 -19.06 26.90
C LEU A 733 12.97 -19.19 27.40
N TYR A 734 13.85 -18.24 27.06
CA TYR A 734 15.25 -18.22 27.52
C TYR A 734 15.35 -18.18 29.04
N SER A 735 14.50 -17.38 29.69
CA SER A 735 14.44 -17.29 31.15
C SER A 735 14.01 -18.61 31.80
N ALA A 736 13.16 -19.39 31.12
CA ALA A 736 12.70 -20.70 31.59
C ALA A 736 13.58 -21.89 31.17
N SER A 737 14.52 -21.69 30.23
CA SER A 737 15.28 -22.75 29.58
C SER A 737 16.12 -23.61 30.54
N MET A 738 16.55 -23.05 31.69
CA MET A 738 17.34 -23.79 32.68
C MET A 738 16.60 -25.03 33.24
N ASN A 739 15.28 -25.05 33.19
CA ASN A 739 14.46 -26.19 33.64
C ASN A 739 14.06 -27.14 32.50
N GLY A 740 14.66 -27.00 31.31
CA GLY A 740 14.32 -27.82 30.14
C GLY A 740 12.98 -27.45 29.51
N THR A 741 12.48 -26.23 29.75
CA THR A 741 11.29 -25.70 29.08
C THR A 741 11.61 -25.38 27.62
N ILE A 742 10.76 -25.85 26.69
CA ILE A 742 11.07 -25.83 25.25
C ILE A 742 10.10 -25.00 24.40
N ILE A 743 8.90 -24.70 24.90
CA ILE A 743 7.90 -23.88 24.18
C ILE A 743 7.67 -22.59 24.97
N GLY A 744 7.65 -21.44 24.31
CA GLY A 744 7.21 -20.16 24.90
C GLY A 744 5.89 -19.71 24.31
N VAL A 745 4.99 -19.18 25.15
CA VAL A 745 3.69 -18.63 24.73
C VAL A 745 3.33 -17.44 25.59
N PHE A 746 2.88 -16.35 24.99
CA PHE A 746 2.27 -15.22 25.70
C PHE A 746 1.25 -14.50 24.81
N ASN A 747 0.33 -13.74 25.41
CA ASN A 747 -0.63 -12.93 24.66
C ASN A 747 0.01 -11.60 24.24
N THR A 748 -0.17 -11.22 22.97
CA THR A 748 0.46 -10.00 22.42
C THR A 748 -0.13 -8.72 22.99
N GLY A 749 -1.32 -8.79 23.61
CA GLY A 749 -1.89 -7.69 24.40
C GLY A 749 -1.02 -7.24 25.57
N SER A 750 -0.06 -8.06 26.01
CA SER A 750 0.94 -7.68 27.01
C SER A 750 2.01 -6.73 26.47
N ILE A 751 2.19 -6.64 25.14
CA ILE A 751 3.03 -5.62 24.49
C ILE A 751 2.23 -4.33 24.36
N ARG A 752 2.69 -3.25 25.01
CA ARG A 752 1.94 -1.97 25.10
C ARG A 752 2.68 -0.77 24.51
N VAL A 753 3.86 -0.97 23.92
CA VAL A 753 4.76 0.13 23.49
C VAL A 753 4.15 1.01 22.40
N ASP A 754 3.32 0.42 21.52
CA ASP A 754 2.66 1.05 20.38
C ASP A 754 3.57 1.99 19.55
N ASP A 755 4.80 1.52 19.32
CA ASP A 755 5.91 2.27 18.72
C ASP A 755 6.79 1.33 17.89
N VAL A 756 7.72 1.91 17.13
CA VAL A 756 8.75 1.18 16.39
C VAL A 756 10.12 1.51 16.97
N LEU A 757 10.73 0.54 17.66
CA LEU A 757 12.02 0.72 18.31
C LEU A 757 13.18 0.33 17.39
N ARG A 758 14.26 1.11 17.44
CA ARG A 758 15.47 0.97 16.61
C ARG A 758 16.70 1.39 17.41
N GLY A 759 17.90 0.98 16.98
CA GLY A 759 19.16 1.45 17.57
C GLY A 759 19.26 1.18 19.08
N THR A 760 19.50 2.23 19.87
CA THR A 760 19.62 2.13 21.33
C THR A 760 18.27 1.83 21.99
N ILE A 761 18.23 0.77 22.79
CA ILE A 761 17.08 0.37 23.61
C ILE A 761 17.43 0.66 25.07
N THR A 762 16.59 1.44 25.74
CA THR A 762 16.73 1.81 27.15
C THR A 762 15.86 0.93 28.04
N GLN A 763 16.08 0.93 29.37
CA GLN A 763 15.15 0.26 30.29
C GLN A 763 13.75 0.88 30.24
N TYR A 764 13.63 2.18 29.95
CA TYR A 764 12.33 2.80 29.75
C TYR A 764 11.58 2.21 28.56
N ASP A 765 12.27 1.91 27.46
CA ASP A 765 11.65 1.22 26.32
C ASP A 765 11.15 -0.18 26.69
N ILE A 766 11.87 -0.91 27.56
CA ILE A 766 11.41 -2.20 28.08
C ILE A 766 10.17 -2.03 28.95
N LEU A 767 10.13 -1.02 29.82
CA LEU A 767 8.94 -0.69 30.62
C LEU A 767 7.75 -0.29 29.75
N ARG A 768 7.99 0.34 28.59
CA ARG A 768 6.93 0.63 27.61
C ARG A 768 6.44 -0.62 26.87
N ILE A 769 7.33 -1.57 26.56
CA ILE A 769 6.96 -2.87 25.98
C ILE A 769 6.10 -3.65 26.98
N PHE A 770 6.62 -3.89 28.18
CA PHE A 770 5.97 -4.65 29.24
C PHE A 770 5.75 -3.77 30.46
N PRO A 771 4.70 -2.95 30.47
CA PRO A 771 4.40 -2.13 31.64
C PRO A 771 3.96 -3.04 32.80
N PHE A 772 3.17 -4.08 32.57
CA PHE A 772 2.73 -4.94 33.67
C PHE A 772 3.82 -5.92 34.11
N GLN A 773 4.02 -6.02 35.44
CA GLN A 773 5.00 -6.90 36.04
C GLN A 773 4.46 -8.34 36.16
N ASP A 774 4.35 -9.04 35.04
CA ASP A 774 4.04 -10.47 35.06
C ASP A 774 5.29 -11.30 35.35
N ASN A 775 5.16 -12.30 36.22
CA ASN A 775 6.18 -13.31 36.48
C ASN A 775 6.18 -14.37 35.38
N ILE A 776 7.35 -14.96 35.13
CA ILE A 776 7.51 -16.06 34.18
C ILE A 776 7.27 -17.40 34.89
N PHE A 777 6.48 -18.26 34.28
CA PHE A 777 6.16 -19.61 34.76
C PHE A 777 6.57 -20.67 33.74
N SER A 778 6.95 -21.85 34.22
CA SER A 778 6.98 -23.08 33.42
C SER A 778 5.81 -23.97 33.83
N LEU A 779 5.04 -24.40 32.84
CA LEU A 779 3.86 -25.26 33.00
C LEU A 779 4.10 -26.61 32.32
N SER A 780 3.51 -27.68 32.86
CA SER A 780 3.37 -28.96 32.17
C SER A 780 1.96 -29.05 31.60
N VAL A 781 1.85 -29.08 30.26
CA VAL A 781 0.57 -28.93 29.54
C VAL A 781 0.36 -30.11 28.60
N PRO A 782 -0.81 -30.81 28.63
CA PRO A 782 -1.12 -31.85 27.65
C PRO A 782 -1.11 -31.32 26.21
N GLY A 783 -0.51 -32.06 25.27
CA GLY A 783 -0.30 -31.60 23.89
C GLY A 783 -1.58 -31.24 23.13
N SER A 784 -2.65 -32.04 23.29
CA SER A 784 -3.96 -31.77 22.70
C SER A 784 -4.60 -30.48 23.24
N TYR A 785 -4.44 -30.21 24.54
CA TYR A 785 -4.92 -28.97 25.15
C TYR A 785 -4.11 -27.76 24.70
N LEU A 786 -2.77 -27.88 24.66
CA LEU A 786 -1.89 -26.82 24.18
C LEU A 786 -2.20 -26.45 22.72
N ALA A 787 -2.37 -27.44 21.84
CA ALA A 787 -2.75 -27.20 20.44
C ALA A 787 -4.05 -26.39 20.33
N ASN A 788 -5.08 -26.74 21.11
CA ASN A 788 -6.35 -26.01 21.10
C ASN A 788 -6.20 -24.55 21.58
N VAL A 789 -5.42 -24.31 22.64
CA VAL A 789 -5.13 -22.96 23.14
C VAL A 789 -4.42 -22.14 22.06
N LEU A 790 -3.39 -22.70 21.43
CA LEU A 790 -2.63 -22.03 20.39
C LEU A 790 -3.46 -21.74 19.13
N SER A 791 -4.26 -22.71 18.67
CA SER A 791 -5.16 -22.53 17.52
C SER A 791 -6.19 -21.43 17.76
N ARG A 792 -6.81 -21.42 18.95
CA ARG A 792 -7.73 -20.34 19.35
C ARG A 792 -7.00 -19.00 19.41
N GLY A 793 -5.80 -18.95 20.00
CA GLY A 793 -4.97 -17.75 20.07
C GLY A 793 -4.67 -17.12 18.71
N ILE A 794 -4.23 -17.92 17.72
CA ILE A 794 -3.96 -17.40 16.36
C ILE A 794 -5.23 -16.87 15.69
N SER A 795 -6.39 -17.47 15.97
CA SER A 795 -7.67 -17.05 15.37
C SER A 795 -8.15 -15.68 15.86
N MET A 796 -7.66 -15.22 17.01
CA MET A 796 -8.06 -13.95 17.66
C MET A 796 -7.30 -12.73 17.10
N LYS A 797 -7.08 -12.67 15.78
CA LYS A 797 -6.40 -11.52 15.14
C LYS A 797 -7.14 -10.21 15.44
N GLY A 798 -6.38 -9.15 15.69
CA GLY A 798 -6.87 -7.83 16.08
C GLY A 798 -7.13 -7.70 17.59
N SER A 799 -7.20 -8.80 18.32
CA SER A 799 -7.39 -8.79 19.78
C SER A 799 -6.06 -8.84 20.54
N GLY A 800 -6.04 -8.28 21.74
CA GLY A 800 -4.93 -8.48 22.69
C GLY A 800 -4.79 -9.92 23.19
N THR A 801 -5.75 -10.79 22.90
CA THR A 801 -5.70 -12.23 23.15
C THR A 801 -5.00 -13.02 22.04
N PHE A 802 -4.57 -12.36 20.96
CA PHE A 802 -3.72 -12.98 19.94
C PHE A 802 -2.45 -13.52 20.60
N LEU A 803 -2.04 -14.74 20.26
CA LEU A 803 -0.91 -15.40 20.91
C LEU A 803 0.36 -15.33 20.06
N ALA A 804 1.45 -14.95 20.70
CA ALA A 804 2.81 -15.14 20.19
C ALA A 804 3.41 -16.39 20.82
N PHE A 805 4.15 -17.15 20.02
CA PHE A 805 4.72 -18.43 20.43
C PHE A 805 6.10 -18.63 19.79
N CYS A 806 6.93 -19.47 20.42
CA CYS A 806 8.28 -19.78 20.00
C CYS A 806 8.69 -21.17 20.48
N GLY A 807 9.62 -21.80 19.77
CA GLY A 807 10.02 -23.20 20.03
C GLY A 807 9.02 -24.24 19.50
N ILE A 808 7.98 -23.81 18.79
CA ILE A 808 6.98 -24.66 18.14
C ILE A 808 6.62 -24.10 16.77
N GLU A 809 6.33 -24.97 15.80
CA GLU A 809 5.96 -24.61 14.44
C GLU A 809 4.48 -24.92 14.18
N THR A 810 3.89 -24.23 13.21
CA THR A 810 2.52 -24.49 12.78
C THR A 810 2.40 -24.63 11.26
N LEU A 811 1.53 -25.54 10.83
CA LEU A 811 1.10 -25.70 9.44
C LEU A 811 -0.38 -25.34 9.30
N ASP A 812 -0.77 -25.00 8.07
CA ASP A 812 -2.17 -24.74 7.68
C ASP A 812 -2.89 -23.71 8.57
N GLN A 813 -2.18 -22.63 8.93
CA GLN A 813 -2.71 -21.51 9.72
C GLN A 813 -3.26 -21.92 11.11
N GLY A 814 -2.52 -22.75 11.85
CA GLY A 814 -2.92 -23.14 13.21
C GLY A 814 -3.77 -24.41 13.27
N LYS A 815 -3.87 -25.20 12.18
CA LYS A 815 -4.56 -26.51 12.22
C LYS A 815 -3.66 -27.64 12.71
N THR A 816 -2.36 -27.55 12.49
CA THR A 816 -1.38 -28.55 12.94
C THR A 816 -0.23 -27.85 13.64
N TRP A 817 0.20 -28.43 14.77
CA TRP A 817 1.23 -27.88 15.64
C TRP A 817 2.35 -28.90 15.79
N LEU A 818 3.53 -28.53 15.32
CA LEU A 818 4.67 -29.43 15.23
C LEU A 818 5.76 -29.01 16.20
N LEU A 819 6.25 -29.97 16.98
CA LEU A 819 7.47 -29.85 17.75
C LEU A 819 8.46 -30.88 17.21
N ASN A 820 9.58 -30.41 16.63
CA ASN A 820 10.57 -31.27 15.96
C ASN A 820 9.94 -32.23 14.93
N GLY A 821 8.93 -31.76 14.18
CA GLY A 821 8.19 -32.54 13.18
C GLY A 821 7.10 -33.46 13.73
N ILE A 822 6.88 -33.52 15.05
CA ILE A 822 5.84 -34.33 15.69
C ILE A 822 4.62 -33.48 15.99
N ASP A 823 3.45 -33.94 15.53
CA ASP A 823 2.15 -33.29 15.79
C ASP A 823 1.71 -33.48 17.25
N ILE A 824 1.83 -32.42 18.05
CA ILE A 824 1.57 -32.47 19.50
C ILE A 824 0.10 -32.77 19.81
N SER A 825 -0.83 -32.48 18.88
CA SER A 825 -2.26 -32.71 19.07
C SER A 825 -2.65 -34.19 19.09
N LYS A 826 -1.78 -35.05 18.53
CA LYS A 826 -1.99 -36.49 18.39
C LYS A 826 -1.22 -37.31 19.43
N THR A 827 -0.67 -36.65 20.44
CA THR A 827 0.11 -37.29 21.50
C THR A 827 -0.59 -37.12 22.85
N ASP A 828 -0.47 -38.13 23.70
CA ASP A 828 -0.88 -38.06 25.11
C ASP A 828 0.24 -37.50 26.01
N LEU A 829 1.27 -36.88 25.41
CA LEU A 829 2.42 -36.35 26.13
C LEU A 829 2.11 -34.97 26.70
N ASN A 830 2.72 -34.68 27.85
CA ASN A 830 2.77 -33.34 28.40
C ASN A 830 4.03 -32.62 27.90
N TYR A 831 3.87 -31.35 27.58
CA TYR A 831 4.92 -30.46 27.09
C TYR A 831 5.19 -29.35 28.09
N SER A 832 6.46 -28.97 28.23
CA SER A 832 6.88 -27.86 29.08
C SER A 832 6.72 -26.52 28.34
N VAL A 833 5.90 -25.63 28.91
CA VAL A 833 5.51 -24.34 28.32
C VAL A 833 5.87 -23.18 29.24
N ALA A 834 6.69 -22.26 28.74
CA ALA A 834 6.98 -20.99 29.39
C ALA A 834 5.87 -19.98 29.08
N THR A 835 5.30 -19.35 30.10
CA THR A 835 4.26 -18.32 29.95
C THR A 835 4.38 -17.27 31.05
N ILE A 836 3.46 -16.31 31.05
CA ILE A 836 3.40 -15.18 32.00
C ILE A 836 2.18 -15.30 32.91
N THR A 837 2.20 -14.64 34.07
CA THR A 837 1.11 -14.68 35.08
C THR A 837 -0.27 -14.48 34.44
N TYR A 838 -0.46 -13.39 33.69
CA TYR A 838 -1.74 -13.07 33.06
C TYR A 838 -2.29 -14.21 32.19
N LEU A 839 -1.48 -14.75 31.27
CA LEU A 839 -1.93 -15.80 30.36
C LEU A 839 -2.15 -17.13 31.09
N LYS A 840 -1.33 -17.44 32.11
CA LYS A 840 -1.53 -18.60 32.98
C LYS A 840 -2.93 -18.57 33.62
N ASP A 841 -3.30 -17.43 34.18
CA ASP A 841 -4.58 -17.26 34.89
C ASP A 841 -5.77 -17.14 33.93
N ALA A 842 -5.56 -16.63 32.72
CA ALA A 842 -6.63 -16.53 31.72
C ALA A 842 -6.92 -17.85 31.00
N GLU A 843 -5.88 -18.61 30.64
CA GLU A 843 -6.00 -19.71 29.67
C GLU A 843 -5.51 -21.07 30.18
N PHE A 844 -4.79 -21.13 31.30
CA PHE A 844 -4.16 -22.37 31.80
C PHE A 844 -4.64 -22.80 33.19
N LEU A 845 -5.84 -22.41 33.62
CA LEU A 845 -6.47 -22.85 34.89
C LEU A 845 -7.09 -24.26 34.83
N ASN A 846 -6.74 -25.08 33.85
CA ASN A 846 -7.28 -26.44 33.71
C ASN A 846 -6.64 -27.41 34.73
N PRO A 847 -7.40 -28.30 35.40
CA PRO A 847 -6.84 -29.29 36.33
C PRO A 847 -5.76 -30.21 35.76
N SER A 848 -5.73 -30.37 34.43
CA SER A 848 -4.74 -31.18 33.72
C SER A 848 -3.41 -30.45 33.48
N VAL A 849 -3.35 -29.15 33.78
CA VAL A 849 -2.13 -28.34 33.69
C VAL A 849 -1.52 -28.20 35.08
N THR A 850 -0.23 -28.50 35.20
CA THR A 850 0.50 -28.35 36.46
C THR A 850 1.57 -27.28 36.34
N ILE A 851 1.74 -26.48 37.40
CA ILE A 851 2.87 -25.54 37.49
C ILE A 851 4.11 -26.37 37.77
N TRP A 852 5.04 -26.39 36.82
CA TRP A 852 6.33 -27.04 36.99
C TRP A 852 7.25 -26.17 37.85
N TRP A 853 7.33 -24.88 37.53
CA TRP A 853 8.19 -23.93 38.22
C TRP A 853 7.68 -22.49 38.10
N GLU A 854 7.86 -21.70 39.15
CA GLU A 854 7.69 -20.25 39.14
C GLU A 854 9.06 -19.58 39.21
N PHE A 855 9.40 -18.77 38.22
CA PHE A 855 10.65 -18.03 38.23
C PHE A 855 10.44 -16.71 38.95
N ASN A 856 11.35 -16.37 39.86
CA ASN A 856 11.40 -15.03 40.47
C ASN A 856 12.03 -14.01 39.49
N ILE A 857 11.52 -14.00 38.25
CA ILE A 857 11.96 -13.17 37.13
C ILE A 857 10.68 -12.70 36.42
N THR A 858 10.55 -11.38 36.28
CA THR A 858 9.46 -10.78 35.53
C THR A 858 9.73 -10.82 34.02
N GLN A 859 8.69 -10.72 33.19
CA GLN A 859 8.84 -10.62 31.74
C GLN A 859 9.72 -9.43 31.31
N THR A 860 9.64 -8.30 32.04
CA THR A 860 10.49 -7.12 31.85
C THR A 860 11.96 -7.46 32.09
N GLN A 861 12.28 -8.14 33.21
CA GLN A 861 13.65 -8.54 33.53
C GLN A 861 14.17 -9.62 32.58
N GLY A 862 13.32 -10.58 32.18
CA GLY A 862 13.63 -11.59 31.19
C GLY A 862 14.02 -10.97 29.85
N LEU A 863 13.29 -9.94 29.39
CA LEU A 863 13.60 -9.21 28.17
C LEU A 863 14.93 -8.45 28.26
N ILE A 864 15.21 -7.80 29.39
CA ILE A 864 16.51 -7.13 29.64
C ILE A 864 17.66 -8.13 29.52
N ASN A 865 17.57 -9.25 30.25
CA ASN A 865 18.62 -10.28 30.26
C ASN A 865 18.87 -10.87 28.87
N TYR A 866 17.78 -11.14 28.14
CA TYR A 866 17.85 -11.68 26.79
C TYR A 866 18.49 -10.71 25.81
N LEU A 867 18.06 -9.44 25.81
CA LEU A 867 18.62 -8.41 24.94
C LEU A 867 20.09 -8.14 25.24
N GLN A 868 20.49 -8.04 26.51
CA GLN A 868 21.90 -7.85 26.88
C GLN A 868 22.81 -9.01 26.42
N THR A 869 22.25 -10.22 26.35
CA THR A 869 22.99 -11.40 25.89
C THR A 869 23.10 -11.44 24.37
N LYS A 870 21.98 -11.21 23.66
CA LYS A 870 21.91 -11.35 22.19
C LYS A 870 22.41 -10.11 21.44
N TYR A 871 22.19 -8.93 22.01
CA TYR A 871 22.50 -7.62 21.46
C TYR A 871 23.08 -6.75 22.58
N PRO A 872 24.36 -6.91 22.94
CA PRO A 872 24.94 -6.25 24.10
C PRO A 872 24.81 -4.72 24.03
N PRO A 873 24.81 -4.03 25.18
CA PRO A 873 24.74 -2.58 25.23
C PRO A 873 25.94 -1.96 24.50
N CYS A 874 25.71 -0.78 23.91
CA CYS A 874 26.79 0.19 23.72
C CYS A 874 27.33 0.60 25.11
#